data_AF-A0A6A6U8H1-F1
#
_entry.id   AF-A0A6A6U8H1-F1
#
_cell.length_a   1.000
_cell.length_b   1.000
_cell.length_c   1.000
_cell.angle_alpha   90.00
_cell.angle_beta   90.00
_cell.angle_gamma   90.00
#
_symmetry.space_group_name_H-M   'P 1'
#
loop_
_entity.id
_entity.type
_entity.pdbx_description
1 polymer ?
#
loop_
_entity_poly.entity_id
_entity_poly.type
_entity_poly.pdbx_seq_one_letter_code
_entity_poly.pdbx_strand_id
1 'polypeptide(L)'
;MASQEAESRAKEAIALIDEGQLEAASRKLREASSIDESNTTVKEAWEKLRKEDDGPALPALAQKFLASGDDTDGYALNDYLVKHPSATQENLSKTMEILMKYTGDEDIADETTGALLKTSGARDVLAAALIKTPTVTFNTIFERGDDSSDGQTDMLLDPKSWPTEKDRIAAERDVFQLCLAQLMKAGQDFPERAMKALSRLLGAEAKNLNGLIDADGFDVICSNFDIRLPQTLRGFATLACVKLLELSPDTAKQLIAQYVVQRVEKPTHDKMIQSFSAAAAVFPMAPDAAAELFLTAGFLPNFLKLINKWKSYRVEQAALELLNAACMDARCREAITKYCPEWLEKMKTAGTNTDPRRMSQVTTANLVLEKIKDAKSEGENKPNPNAIEDISAQEDRMDRFREIIADFKSDSSSKSSALEGLAYASMKPWAKDKLAGDPTFLKSLVAVMDDKTYSSSALFGGLTIVANLTTYRPVLSEEQKKLSELKAYANSAKPSALDPLDDDAKVSTRCIQVLKAGIVPLFNTHSKTLTNSTLLLAIQILNSLAKEKTHRGTLAQQGALKFLLQAHDRLTSTPSPPPNATTVALTASHAIARILISVNPLHAFTSASPSISSTIRPLTSLLTPDSPTSFTESSSNAEPPRTLLPTFEALLALTNLASVSEPICTAITRLAMTALDDLMLSTNTLVQRAATELLCNLCSAPAGAAQFTGARGPARLQLMLALTDAEDMATRRAAAGALAMVSEYGEVVESLIGIDKGMERLVGAVGDESAEVRLRAAVAVRNCVCAEGSAGRRAADGVRRVSALAATLEGAVRNGDAEIGGIIGEIAVALGA
;
A
#
# COMPACT_ATOMS: atom_id res chain seq x y z
N MET A 1 20.84 13.59 -67.38
CA MET A 1 20.86 12.13 -67.16
C MET A 1 20.25 11.76 -65.80
N ALA A 2 20.76 12.25 -64.66
CA ALA A 2 20.20 11.93 -63.34
C ALA A 2 18.68 12.23 -63.18
N SER A 3 18.21 13.40 -63.65
CA SER A 3 16.78 13.77 -63.55
C SER A 3 15.85 12.89 -64.43
N GLN A 4 16.33 12.39 -65.58
CA GLN A 4 15.57 11.45 -66.42
C GLN A 4 15.50 10.05 -65.80
N GLU A 5 16.54 9.63 -65.08
CA GLU A 5 16.56 8.37 -64.37
C GLU A 5 15.63 8.40 -63.14
N ALA A 6 15.62 9.50 -62.40
CA ALA A 6 14.65 9.74 -61.32
C ALA A 6 13.21 9.75 -61.84
N GLU A 7 12.95 10.39 -62.98
CA GLU A 7 11.63 10.42 -63.62
C GLU A 7 11.18 9.04 -64.10
N SER A 8 12.08 8.23 -64.68
CA SER A 8 11.77 6.85 -65.08
C SER A 8 11.38 5.99 -63.89
N ARG A 9 12.12 6.07 -62.78
CA ARG A 9 11.83 5.33 -61.55
C ARG A 9 10.56 5.82 -60.86
N ALA A 10 10.25 7.12 -60.93
CA ALA A 10 8.99 7.67 -60.46
C ALA A 10 7.80 7.13 -61.27
N LYS A 11 7.92 7.02 -62.60
CA LYS A 11 6.89 6.43 -63.46
C LYS A 11 6.70 4.93 -63.22
N GLU A 12 7.78 4.18 -62.99
CA GLU A 12 7.70 2.78 -62.55
C GLU A 12 7.00 2.66 -61.20
N ALA A 13 7.30 3.55 -60.25
CA ALA A 13 6.60 3.56 -58.98
C ALA A 13 5.11 3.89 -59.13
N ILE A 14 4.74 4.83 -60.01
CA ILE A 14 3.33 5.13 -60.33
C ILE A 14 2.62 3.90 -60.90
N ALA A 15 3.27 3.14 -61.79
CA ALA A 15 2.70 1.90 -62.32
C ALA A 15 2.51 0.84 -61.21
N LEU A 16 3.47 0.70 -60.29
CA LEU A 16 3.34 -0.18 -59.13
C LEU A 16 2.25 0.26 -58.16
N ILE A 17 1.99 1.57 -58.05
CA ILE A 17 0.87 2.12 -57.29
C ILE A 17 -0.45 1.74 -57.97
N ASP A 18 -0.56 1.90 -59.28
CA ASP A 18 -1.74 1.51 -60.07
C ASP A 18 -2.00 -0.02 -60.04
N GLU A 19 -0.96 -0.82 -59.82
CA GLU A 19 -1.03 -2.28 -59.61
C GLU A 19 -1.27 -2.69 -58.14
N GLY A 20 -1.39 -1.72 -57.21
CA GLY A 20 -1.70 -1.95 -55.80
C GLY A 20 -0.53 -2.41 -54.93
N GLN A 21 0.71 -2.35 -55.42
CA GLN A 21 1.92 -2.79 -54.71
C GLN A 21 2.61 -1.63 -53.98
N LEU A 22 1.93 -1.08 -52.95
CA LEU A 22 2.30 0.17 -52.27
C LEU A 22 3.71 0.13 -51.62
N GLU A 23 4.13 -0.98 -51.01
CA GLU A 23 5.48 -1.10 -50.41
C GLU A 23 6.60 -1.15 -51.46
N ALA A 24 6.35 -1.79 -52.60
CA ALA A 24 7.31 -1.84 -53.71
C ALA A 24 7.44 -0.46 -54.37
N ALA A 25 6.32 0.24 -54.55
CA ALA A 25 6.28 1.61 -55.01
C ALA A 25 7.01 2.58 -54.05
N SER A 26 6.81 2.45 -52.73
CA SER A 26 7.49 3.27 -51.72
C SER A 26 9.01 3.11 -51.74
N ARG A 27 9.52 1.87 -51.90
CA ARG A 27 10.95 1.60 -52.06
C ARG A 27 11.51 2.26 -53.33
N LYS A 28 10.81 2.11 -54.46
CA LYS A 28 11.18 2.74 -55.73
C LYS A 28 11.14 4.26 -55.68
N LEU A 29 10.19 4.85 -54.94
CA LEU A 29 10.10 6.30 -54.75
C LEU A 29 11.22 6.85 -53.87
N ARG A 30 11.68 6.10 -52.86
CA ARG A 30 12.87 6.48 -52.08
C ARG A 30 14.14 6.45 -52.92
N GLU A 31 14.27 5.47 -53.82
CA GLU A 31 15.35 5.43 -54.80
C GLU A 31 15.27 6.57 -55.82
N ALA A 32 14.07 6.98 -56.22
CA ALA A 32 13.89 8.13 -57.12
C ALA A 32 14.20 9.47 -56.42
N SER A 33 13.76 9.63 -55.16
CA SER A 33 14.05 10.81 -54.33
C SER A 33 15.54 10.94 -53.99
N SER A 34 16.27 9.83 -53.82
CA SER A 34 17.72 9.89 -53.55
C SER A 34 18.54 10.34 -54.75
N ILE A 35 17.96 10.25 -55.96
CA ILE A 35 18.58 10.72 -57.21
C ILE A 35 18.23 12.19 -57.47
N ASP A 36 16.95 12.57 -57.38
CA ASP A 36 16.49 13.96 -57.57
C ASP A 36 15.16 14.23 -56.84
N GLU A 37 15.24 14.73 -55.61
CA GLU A 37 14.10 15.08 -54.77
C GLU A 37 13.28 16.27 -55.30
N SER A 38 13.88 17.09 -56.17
CA SER A 38 13.26 18.30 -56.69
C SER A 38 12.35 18.07 -57.90
N ASN A 39 12.43 16.88 -58.50
CA ASN A 39 11.68 16.50 -59.70
C ASN A 39 10.16 16.47 -59.42
N THR A 40 9.39 17.17 -60.27
CA THR A 40 7.93 17.30 -60.16
C THR A 40 7.22 15.95 -60.19
N THR A 41 7.67 15.02 -61.02
CA THR A 41 7.09 13.68 -61.18
C THR A 41 7.29 12.80 -59.94
N VAL A 42 8.42 12.97 -59.24
CA VAL A 42 8.70 12.27 -57.97
C VAL A 42 7.77 12.79 -56.87
N LYS A 43 7.56 14.12 -56.82
CA LYS A 43 6.61 14.75 -55.88
C LYS A 43 5.17 14.33 -56.14
N GLU A 44 4.75 14.33 -57.40
CA GLU A 44 3.42 13.86 -57.81
C GLU A 44 3.21 12.38 -57.48
N ALA A 45 4.23 11.54 -57.68
CA ALA A 45 4.18 10.12 -57.34
C ALA A 45 4.12 9.88 -55.82
N TRP A 46 4.82 10.67 -55.00
CA TRP A 46 4.68 10.65 -53.55
C TRP A 46 3.29 11.09 -53.09
N GLU A 47 2.72 12.11 -53.74
CA GLU A 47 1.38 12.60 -53.41
C GLU A 47 0.30 11.58 -53.83
N LYS A 48 0.50 10.88 -54.95
CA LYS A 48 -0.36 9.78 -55.39
C LYS A 48 -0.27 8.57 -54.46
N LEU A 49 0.94 8.12 -54.11
CA LEU A 49 1.15 7.06 -53.12
C LEU A 49 0.47 7.40 -51.80
N ARG A 50 0.60 8.64 -51.32
CA ARG A 50 -0.03 9.10 -50.09
C ARG A 50 -1.57 9.05 -50.18
N LYS A 51 -2.16 9.44 -51.32
CA LYS A 51 -3.62 9.37 -51.54
C LYS A 51 -4.16 7.93 -51.63
N GLU A 52 -3.37 6.98 -52.14
CA GLU A 52 -3.73 5.56 -52.19
C GLU A 52 -3.46 4.81 -50.88
N ASP A 53 -2.42 5.20 -50.13
CA ASP A 53 -2.16 4.76 -48.76
C ASP A 53 -3.25 5.29 -47.79
N ASP A 54 -3.78 6.50 -48.06
CA ASP A 54 -4.93 7.10 -47.35
C ASP A 54 -6.31 6.66 -47.94
N GLY A 55 -6.35 5.74 -48.92
CA GLY A 55 -7.54 5.30 -49.67
C GLY A 55 -8.57 4.41 -48.93
N PRO A 56 -9.72 4.07 -49.55
CA PRO A 56 -11.02 3.72 -48.94
C PRO A 56 -11.13 2.32 -48.29
N ALA A 57 -10.02 1.71 -47.87
CA ALA A 57 -10.02 0.34 -47.35
C ALA A 57 -10.97 0.15 -46.16
N LEU A 58 -10.93 1.06 -45.18
CA LEU A 58 -11.75 0.99 -43.96
C LEU A 58 -13.26 1.08 -44.22
N PRO A 59 -13.80 2.12 -44.91
CA PRO A 59 -15.21 2.18 -45.24
C PRO A 59 -15.68 1.04 -46.15
N ALA A 60 -14.83 0.58 -47.08
CA ALA A 60 -15.16 -0.53 -47.97
C ALA A 60 -15.26 -1.86 -47.19
N LEU A 61 -14.35 -2.11 -46.26
CA LEU A 61 -14.41 -3.27 -45.37
C LEU A 61 -15.66 -3.24 -44.46
N ALA A 62 -16.02 -2.08 -43.92
CA ALA A 62 -17.25 -1.94 -43.15
C ALA A 62 -18.52 -2.14 -43.98
N GLN A 63 -18.56 -1.67 -45.23
CA GLN A 63 -19.67 -1.96 -46.14
C GLN A 63 -19.75 -3.45 -46.49
N LYS A 64 -18.60 -4.08 -46.69
CA LYS A 64 -18.53 -5.51 -46.98
C LYS A 64 -19.07 -6.32 -45.80
N PHE A 65 -18.61 -6.02 -44.58
CA PHE A 65 -19.11 -6.63 -43.35
C PHE A 65 -20.61 -6.43 -43.17
N LEU A 66 -21.12 -5.21 -43.39
CA LEU A 66 -22.56 -4.92 -43.31
C LEU A 66 -23.39 -5.72 -44.34
N ALA A 67 -22.82 -5.96 -45.53
CA ALA A 67 -23.50 -6.66 -46.62
C ALA A 67 -23.43 -8.19 -46.49
N SER A 68 -22.32 -8.73 -45.98
CA SER A 68 -22.12 -10.17 -45.83
C SER A 68 -22.69 -10.71 -44.52
N GLY A 69 -22.60 -9.94 -43.43
CA GLY A 69 -22.92 -10.43 -42.08
C GLY A 69 -22.04 -11.58 -41.62
N ASP A 70 -20.84 -11.74 -42.21
CA ASP A 70 -19.90 -12.82 -41.92
C ASP A 70 -18.80 -12.33 -40.96
N ASP A 71 -18.55 -13.10 -39.90
CA ASP A 71 -17.50 -12.84 -38.89
C ASP A 71 -16.12 -12.62 -39.52
N THR A 72 -15.80 -13.33 -40.61
CA THR A 72 -14.50 -13.22 -41.28
C THR A 72 -14.23 -11.83 -41.84
N ASP A 73 -15.27 -11.15 -42.34
CA ASP A 73 -15.17 -9.77 -42.83
C ASP A 73 -15.10 -8.78 -41.65
N GLY A 74 -15.76 -9.08 -40.54
CA GLY A 74 -15.65 -8.31 -39.29
C GLY A 74 -14.24 -8.38 -38.69
N TYR A 75 -13.61 -9.56 -38.64
CA TYR A 75 -12.23 -9.72 -38.19
C TYR A 75 -11.24 -8.98 -39.08
N ALA A 76 -11.45 -8.99 -40.41
CA ALA A 76 -10.61 -8.24 -41.33
C ALA A 76 -10.69 -6.73 -41.08
N LEU A 77 -11.88 -6.20 -40.76
CA LEU A 77 -12.08 -4.80 -40.41
C LEU A 77 -11.41 -4.44 -39.07
N ASN A 78 -11.59 -5.25 -38.03
CA ASN A 78 -11.00 -5.01 -36.71
C ASN A 78 -9.47 -5.10 -36.74
N ASP A 79 -8.92 -6.13 -37.40
CA ASP A 79 -7.47 -6.32 -37.56
C ASP A 79 -6.83 -5.15 -38.34
N TYR A 80 -7.53 -4.63 -39.36
CA TYR A 80 -7.07 -3.45 -40.08
C TYR A 80 -7.03 -2.20 -39.20
N LEU A 81 -8.05 -1.97 -38.38
CA LEU A 81 -8.10 -0.85 -37.41
C LEU A 81 -6.96 -0.91 -36.39
N VAL A 82 -6.66 -2.09 -35.86
CA VAL A 82 -5.58 -2.28 -34.90
C VAL A 82 -4.20 -2.06 -35.53
N LYS A 83 -4.01 -2.52 -36.78
CA LYS A 83 -2.73 -2.41 -37.49
C LYS A 83 -2.45 -1.02 -38.06
N HIS A 84 -3.49 -0.21 -38.31
CA HIS A 84 -3.36 1.11 -38.95
C HIS A 84 -3.98 2.24 -38.09
N PRO A 85 -3.38 2.58 -36.93
CA PRO A 85 -3.90 3.61 -36.03
C PRO A 85 -3.83 5.04 -36.61
N SER A 86 -3.15 5.23 -37.75
CA SER A 86 -2.96 6.51 -38.45
C SER A 86 -4.02 6.80 -39.52
N ALA A 87 -5.14 6.06 -39.54
CA ALA A 87 -6.24 6.32 -40.46
C ALA A 87 -6.77 7.76 -40.34
N THR A 88 -7.12 8.37 -41.47
CA THR A 88 -7.63 9.75 -41.51
C THR A 88 -8.98 9.86 -40.77
N GLN A 89 -9.23 11.00 -40.13
CA GLN A 89 -10.48 11.26 -39.38
C GLN A 89 -11.72 11.13 -40.28
N GLU A 90 -11.61 11.47 -41.56
CA GLU A 90 -12.69 11.30 -42.55
C GLU A 90 -13.04 9.83 -42.79
N ASN A 91 -12.04 8.95 -42.94
CA ASN A 91 -12.25 7.51 -43.13
C ASN A 91 -12.84 6.85 -41.87
N LEU A 92 -12.39 7.26 -40.68
CA LEU A 92 -12.93 6.77 -39.41
C LEU A 92 -14.40 7.19 -39.21
N SER A 93 -14.74 8.43 -39.56
CA SER A 93 -16.11 8.94 -39.50
C SER A 93 -17.04 8.17 -40.44
N LYS A 94 -16.64 8.00 -41.72
CA LYS A 94 -17.43 7.23 -42.71
C LYS A 94 -17.63 5.78 -42.28
N THR A 95 -16.59 5.13 -41.75
CA THR A 95 -16.66 3.77 -41.22
C THR A 95 -17.68 3.67 -40.09
N MET A 96 -17.68 4.64 -39.16
CA MET A 96 -18.66 4.70 -38.07
C MET A 96 -20.09 4.92 -38.60
N GLU A 97 -20.30 5.81 -39.58
CA GLU A 97 -21.61 6.02 -40.21
C GLU A 97 -22.18 4.74 -40.85
N ILE A 98 -21.31 3.89 -41.41
CA ILE A 98 -21.71 2.60 -41.98
C ILE A 98 -22.10 1.63 -40.86
N LEU A 99 -21.27 1.49 -39.82
CA LEU A 99 -21.55 0.60 -38.70
C LEU A 99 -22.75 1.05 -37.87
N MET A 100 -23.11 2.34 -37.84
CA MET A 100 -24.34 2.81 -37.20
C MET A 100 -25.61 2.28 -37.87
N LYS A 101 -25.53 1.74 -39.10
CA LYS A 101 -26.66 1.09 -39.77
C LYS A 101 -26.80 -0.38 -39.39
N TYR A 102 -25.79 -0.97 -38.76
CA TYR A 102 -25.82 -2.34 -38.30
C TYR A 102 -26.73 -2.48 -37.07
N THR A 103 -27.67 -3.41 -37.15
CA THR A 103 -28.59 -3.78 -36.07
C THR A 103 -28.37 -5.25 -35.75
N GLY A 104 -27.88 -5.55 -34.55
CA GLY A 104 -27.53 -6.89 -34.09
C GLY A 104 -26.58 -6.85 -32.91
N ASP A 105 -26.34 -8.00 -32.30
CA ASP A 105 -25.56 -8.24 -31.09
C ASP A 105 -24.31 -9.10 -31.34
N GLU A 106 -23.81 -9.13 -32.59
CA GLU A 106 -22.60 -9.88 -32.94
C GLU A 106 -21.35 -9.30 -32.25
N ASP A 107 -20.57 -10.17 -31.59
CA ASP A 107 -19.39 -9.82 -30.79
C ASP A 107 -18.38 -8.97 -31.60
N ILE A 108 -18.17 -9.31 -32.87
CA ILE A 108 -17.22 -8.59 -33.72
C ILE A 108 -17.67 -7.17 -34.06
N ALA A 109 -18.99 -6.94 -34.15
CA ALA A 109 -19.54 -5.61 -34.36
C ALA A 109 -19.37 -4.75 -33.10
N ASP A 110 -19.49 -5.36 -31.91
CA ASP A 110 -19.23 -4.71 -30.62
C ASP A 110 -17.77 -4.28 -30.48
N GLU A 111 -16.83 -5.23 -30.63
CA GLU A 111 -15.39 -4.97 -30.53
C GLU A 111 -14.94 -3.86 -31.50
N THR A 112 -15.39 -3.96 -32.77
CA THR A 112 -15.03 -3.00 -33.82
C THR A 112 -15.58 -1.61 -33.51
N THR A 113 -16.83 -1.52 -33.02
CA THR A 113 -17.44 -0.25 -32.65
C THR A 113 -16.74 0.36 -31.44
N GLY A 114 -16.45 -0.43 -30.40
CA GLY A 114 -15.70 0.01 -29.23
C GLY A 114 -14.28 0.48 -29.57
N ALA A 115 -13.60 -0.19 -30.50
CA ALA A 115 -12.30 0.23 -31.00
C ALA A 115 -12.37 1.57 -31.75
N LEU A 116 -13.37 1.75 -32.63
CA LEU A 116 -13.59 3.01 -33.35
C LEU A 116 -13.87 4.18 -32.40
N LEU A 117 -14.69 3.96 -31.36
CA LEU A 117 -15.03 4.98 -30.36
C LEU A 117 -13.85 5.44 -29.50
N LYS A 118 -12.65 4.88 -29.67
CA LYS A 118 -11.40 5.44 -29.12
C LYS A 118 -10.84 6.61 -29.95
N THR A 119 -11.37 6.85 -31.15
CA THR A 119 -10.93 7.88 -32.09
C THR A 119 -11.90 9.06 -32.16
N SER A 120 -11.41 10.27 -32.47
CA SER A 120 -12.24 11.48 -32.49
C SER A 120 -13.29 11.46 -33.60
N GLY A 121 -12.95 11.01 -34.81
CA GLY A 121 -13.90 11.02 -35.94
C GLY A 121 -15.14 10.15 -35.70
N ALA A 122 -14.97 8.96 -35.11
CA ALA A 122 -16.10 8.11 -34.77
C ALA A 122 -16.97 8.70 -33.64
N ARG A 123 -16.33 9.36 -32.66
CA ARG A 123 -17.04 10.07 -31.58
C ARG A 123 -17.89 11.21 -32.11
N ASP A 124 -17.37 12.00 -33.04
CA ASP A 124 -18.10 13.12 -33.66
C ASP A 124 -19.41 12.63 -34.32
N VAL A 125 -19.36 11.49 -35.03
CA VAL A 125 -20.52 10.85 -35.66
C VAL A 125 -21.54 10.38 -34.62
N LEU A 126 -21.09 9.71 -33.56
CA LEU A 126 -21.99 9.22 -32.51
C LEU A 126 -22.62 10.37 -31.71
N ALA A 127 -21.87 11.43 -31.41
CA ALA A 127 -22.37 12.63 -30.75
C ALA A 127 -23.46 13.31 -31.60
N ALA A 128 -23.22 13.50 -32.89
CA ALA A 128 -24.22 14.05 -33.81
C ALA A 128 -25.49 13.18 -33.88
N ALA A 129 -25.34 11.85 -33.86
CA ALA A 129 -26.46 10.92 -33.85
C ALA A 129 -27.28 10.99 -32.54
N LEU A 130 -26.61 11.09 -31.38
CA LEU A 130 -27.28 11.24 -30.08
C LEU A 130 -28.04 12.56 -29.97
N ILE A 131 -27.51 13.67 -30.51
CA ILE A 131 -28.21 14.96 -30.55
C ILE A 131 -29.48 14.87 -31.39
N LYS A 132 -29.44 14.12 -32.50
CA LYS A 132 -30.54 14.05 -33.46
C LYS A 132 -31.62 13.04 -33.06
N THR A 133 -31.21 11.86 -32.60
CA THR A 133 -32.09 10.70 -32.33
C THR A 133 -31.62 9.91 -31.11
N PRO A 134 -31.66 10.48 -29.90
CA PRO A 134 -31.02 9.90 -28.70
C PRO A 134 -31.51 8.49 -28.39
N THR A 135 -32.82 8.24 -28.41
CA THR A 135 -33.41 6.93 -28.09
C THR A 135 -33.01 5.83 -29.07
N VAL A 136 -33.06 6.11 -30.37
CA VAL A 136 -32.72 5.11 -31.40
C VAL A 136 -31.24 4.81 -31.33
N THR A 137 -30.41 5.85 -31.27
CA THR A 137 -28.95 5.73 -31.19
C THR A 137 -28.51 4.98 -29.93
N PHE A 138 -29.12 5.28 -28.78
CA PHE A 138 -28.87 4.55 -27.54
C PHE A 138 -29.23 3.07 -27.68
N ASN A 139 -30.44 2.73 -28.15
CA ASN A 139 -30.84 1.32 -28.27
C ASN A 139 -29.95 0.56 -29.25
N THR A 140 -29.56 1.15 -30.38
CA THR A 140 -28.64 0.51 -31.34
C THR A 140 -27.27 0.20 -30.73
N ILE A 141 -26.71 1.13 -29.95
CA ILE A 141 -25.42 0.91 -29.27
C ILE A 141 -25.57 -0.05 -28.09
N PHE A 142 -26.66 0.07 -27.35
CA PHE A 142 -26.94 -0.75 -26.18
C PHE A 142 -27.21 -2.20 -26.57
N GLU A 143 -27.92 -2.48 -27.67
CA GLU A 143 -28.15 -3.84 -28.17
C GLU A 143 -26.86 -4.49 -28.69
N ARG A 144 -25.95 -3.67 -29.25
CA ARG A 144 -24.71 -4.15 -29.86
C ARG A 144 -23.78 -4.87 -28.91
N GLY A 145 -23.53 -4.30 -27.73
CA GLY A 145 -22.68 -4.95 -26.74
C GLY A 145 -22.05 -4.04 -25.69
N ASP A 146 -21.13 -4.62 -24.93
CA ASP A 146 -20.49 -3.99 -23.78
C ASP A 146 -19.41 -2.97 -24.20
N ASP A 147 -18.60 -3.28 -25.22
CA ASP A 147 -17.52 -2.41 -25.69
C ASP A 147 -18.07 -1.13 -26.34
N SER A 148 -19.16 -1.24 -27.10
CA SER A 148 -19.87 -0.13 -27.70
C SER A 148 -20.51 0.77 -26.65
N SER A 149 -21.10 0.17 -25.62
CA SER A 149 -21.74 0.89 -24.51
C SER A 149 -20.72 1.61 -23.62
N ASP A 150 -19.58 0.97 -23.37
CA ASP A 150 -18.45 1.60 -22.69
C ASP A 150 -17.88 2.76 -23.51
N GLY A 151 -17.70 2.57 -24.83
CA GLY A 151 -17.26 3.63 -25.75
C GLY A 151 -18.22 4.83 -25.79
N GLN A 152 -19.53 4.58 -25.80
CA GLN A 152 -20.54 5.64 -25.70
C GLN A 152 -20.45 6.40 -24.38
N THR A 153 -20.29 5.68 -23.27
CA THR A 153 -20.12 6.29 -21.94
C THR A 153 -18.84 7.12 -21.88
N ASP A 154 -17.72 6.60 -22.39
CA ASP A 154 -16.44 7.32 -22.47
C ASP A 154 -16.54 8.62 -23.28
N MET A 155 -17.26 8.58 -24.41
CA MET A 155 -17.50 9.74 -25.25
C MET A 155 -18.35 10.81 -24.55
N LEU A 156 -19.39 10.42 -23.78
CA LEU A 156 -20.20 11.36 -22.99
C LEU A 156 -19.36 12.09 -21.94
N LEU A 157 -18.36 11.41 -21.38
CA LEU A 157 -17.45 11.95 -20.37
C LEU A 157 -16.26 12.74 -20.94
N ASP A 158 -16.11 12.82 -22.27
CA ASP A 158 -15.07 13.60 -22.93
C ASP A 158 -15.63 14.88 -23.57
N PRO A 159 -15.42 16.06 -22.96
CA PRO A 159 -15.93 17.33 -23.48
C PRO A 159 -15.46 17.67 -24.90
N LYS A 160 -14.34 17.10 -25.36
CA LYS A 160 -13.78 17.38 -26.70
C LYS A 160 -14.58 16.76 -27.84
N SER A 161 -15.45 15.79 -27.53
CA SER A 161 -16.25 15.05 -28.51
C SER A 161 -17.55 15.76 -28.89
N TRP A 162 -17.82 16.94 -28.31
CA TRP A 162 -19.12 17.60 -28.39
C TRP A 162 -19.03 19.00 -29.01
N PRO A 163 -19.98 19.39 -29.89
CA PRO A 163 -20.01 20.73 -30.47
C PRO A 163 -20.22 21.83 -29.42
N THR A 164 -21.09 21.57 -28.44
CA THR A 164 -21.33 22.46 -27.31
C THR A 164 -21.51 21.66 -26.03
N GLU A 165 -21.14 22.27 -24.91
CA GLU A 165 -21.33 21.68 -23.58
C GLU A 165 -22.82 21.46 -23.25
N LYS A 166 -23.71 22.29 -23.80
CA LYS A 166 -25.15 22.13 -23.64
C LYS A 166 -25.66 20.85 -24.29
N ASP A 167 -25.17 20.55 -25.49
CA ASP A 167 -25.58 19.35 -26.23
C ASP A 167 -25.04 18.08 -25.54
N ARG A 168 -23.82 18.15 -25.01
CA ARG A 168 -23.25 17.08 -24.18
C ARG A 168 -24.12 16.78 -22.97
N ILE A 169 -24.46 17.80 -22.18
CA ILE A 169 -25.30 17.66 -20.99
C ILE A 169 -26.69 17.11 -21.35
N ALA A 170 -27.28 17.55 -22.47
CA ALA A 170 -28.56 17.02 -22.92
C ALA A 170 -28.47 15.52 -23.25
N ALA A 171 -27.47 15.10 -24.02
CA ALA A 171 -27.24 13.70 -24.35
C ALA A 171 -26.89 12.84 -23.13
N GLU A 172 -26.11 13.38 -22.18
CA GLU A 172 -25.80 12.74 -20.90
C GLU A 172 -27.08 12.44 -20.11
N ARG A 173 -27.97 13.42 -20.00
CA ARG A 173 -29.27 13.29 -19.31
C ARG A 173 -30.19 12.29 -20.03
N ASP A 174 -30.23 12.31 -21.36
CA ASP A 174 -31.04 11.38 -22.15
C ASP A 174 -30.56 9.93 -21.99
N VAL A 175 -29.25 9.68 -22.16
CA VAL A 175 -28.65 8.34 -21.98
C VAL A 175 -28.85 7.85 -20.55
N PHE A 176 -28.68 8.73 -19.55
CA PHE A 176 -28.94 8.40 -18.15
C PHE A 176 -30.39 7.93 -17.93
N GLN A 177 -31.38 8.66 -18.43
CA GLN A 177 -32.79 8.26 -18.33
C GLN A 177 -33.11 6.97 -19.08
N LEU A 178 -32.48 6.76 -20.24
CA LEU A 178 -32.67 5.55 -21.03
C LEU A 178 -32.08 4.32 -20.35
N CYS A 179 -30.90 4.42 -19.73
CA CYS A 179 -30.35 3.34 -18.91
C CYS A 179 -31.28 3.01 -17.72
N LEU A 180 -31.84 4.03 -17.06
CA LEU A 180 -32.80 3.84 -15.97
C LEU A 180 -34.07 3.13 -16.47
N ALA A 181 -34.58 3.53 -17.64
CA ALA A 181 -35.72 2.90 -18.29
C ALA A 181 -35.43 1.44 -18.67
N GLN A 182 -34.21 1.09 -19.10
CA GLN A 182 -33.82 -0.30 -19.36
C GLN A 182 -33.87 -1.14 -18.08
N LEU A 183 -33.47 -0.60 -16.94
CA LEU A 183 -33.60 -1.26 -15.65
C LEU A 183 -35.06 -1.34 -15.15
N MET A 184 -35.97 -0.51 -15.65
CA MET A 184 -37.39 -0.57 -15.29
C MET A 184 -38.19 -1.62 -16.09
N LYS A 185 -37.66 -2.10 -17.23
CA LYS A 185 -38.37 -3.07 -18.07
C LYS A 185 -38.48 -4.43 -17.38
N ALA A 186 -39.63 -5.08 -17.52
CA ALA A 186 -39.82 -6.45 -17.06
C ALA A 186 -38.99 -7.41 -17.92
N GLY A 187 -38.21 -8.29 -17.29
CA GLY A 187 -37.31 -9.21 -18.00
C GLY A 187 -36.07 -8.52 -18.57
N GLN A 188 -35.48 -7.58 -17.80
CA GLN A 188 -34.31 -6.75 -18.16
C GLN A 188 -33.27 -7.47 -19.04
N ASP A 189 -33.06 -6.95 -20.24
CA ASP A 189 -31.94 -7.34 -21.10
C ASP A 189 -30.68 -6.58 -20.63
N PHE A 190 -29.62 -7.32 -20.28
CA PHE A 190 -28.30 -6.79 -19.89
C PHE A 190 -28.31 -5.71 -18.77
N PRO A 191 -28.85 -5.99 -17.56
CA PRO A 191 -28.91 -5.00 -16.48
C PRO A 191 -27.54 -4.52 -15.99
N GLU A 192 -26.49 -5.33 -16.13
CA GLU A 192 -25.12 -4.95 -15.79
C GLU A 192 -24.60 -3.79 -16.64
N ARG A 193 -24.89 -3.82 -17.96
CA ARG A 193 -24.53 -2.77 -18.92
C ARG A 193 -25.18 -1.45 -18.55
N ALA A 194 -26.48 -1.46 -18.29
CA ALA A 194 -27.24 -0.26 -17.91
C ALA A 194 -26.77 0.31 -16.55
N MET A 195 -26.60 -0.54 -15.53
CA MET A 195 -26.15 -0.08 -14.21
C MET A 195 -24.70 0.42 -14.22
N LYS A 196 -23.82 -0.21 -15.02
CA LYS A 196 -22.44 0.26 -15.22
C LYS A 196 -22.42 1.67 -15.80
N ALA A 197 -23.13 1.92 -16.89
CA ALA A 197 -23.24 3.24 -17.49
C ALA A 197 -23.80 4.29 -16.50
N LEU A 198 -24.90 3.98 -15.81
CA LEU A 198 -25.50 4.86 -14.78
C LEU A 198 -24.49 5.22 -13.67
N SER A 199 -23.79 4.22 -13.13
CA SER A 199 -22.83 4.43 -12.04
C SER A 199 -21.62 5.28 -12.47
N ARG A 200 -21.19 5.14 -13.72
CA ARG A 200 -20.08 5.93 -14.31
C ARG A 200 -20.49 7.38 -14.54
N LEU A 201 -21.69 7.61 -15.11
CA LEU A 201 -22.23 8.95 -15.36
C LEU A 201 -22.45 9.70 -14.02
N LEU A 202 -23.08 9.05 -13.02
CA LEU A 202 -23.19 9.62 -11.67
C LEU A 202 -21.84 9.87 -11.01
N GLY A 203 -20.86 9.01 -11.27
CA GLY A 203 -19.50 9.14 -10.75
C GLY A 203 -18.78 10.39 -11.23
N ALA A 204 -18.97 10.76 -12.50
CA ALA A 204 -18.22 11.83 -13.15
C ALA A 204 -18.97 13.18 -13.17
N GLU A 205 -20.26 13.17 -13.48
CA GLU A 205 -21.04 14.37 -13.84
C GLU A 205 -22.33 14.51 -13.02
N ALA A 206 -22.28 13.99 -11.79
CA ALA A 206 -23.29 13.99 -10.74
C ALA A 206 -24.20 15.26 -10.72
N LYS A 207 -23.62 16.45 -10.90
CA LYS A 207 -24.34 17.74 -10.88
C LYS A 207 -25.30 17.92 -12.05
N ASN A 208 -24.94 17.45 -13.24
CA ASN A 208 -25.73 17.57 -14.47
C ASN A 208 -26.97 16.67 -14.44
N LEU A 209 -26.91 15.61 -13.62
CA LEU A 209 -27.95 14.58 -13.49
C LEU A 209 -28.92 14.85 -12.33
N ASN A 210 -28.74 15.96 -11.61
CA ASN A 210 -29.60 16.31 -10.48
C ASN A 210 -31.07 16.44 -10.91
N GLY A 211 -31.99 15.95 -10.08
CA GLY A 211 -33.43 15.97 -10.30
C GLY A 211 -33.97 14.96 -11.31
N LEU A 212 -33.14 14.07 -11.87
CA LEU A 212 -33.59 13.02 -12.80
C LEU A 212 -34.04 11.73 -12.15
N ILE A 213 -33.65 11.48 -10.90
CA ILE A 213 -34.02 10.28 -10.17
C ILE A 213 -35.17 10.61 -9.22
N ASP A 214 -36.35 10.10 -9.56
CA ASP A 214 -37.52 10.10 -8.70
C ASP A 214 -37.55 8.85 -7.79
N ALA A 215 -38.65 8.67 -7.05
CA ALA A 215 -38.80 7.54 -6.15
C ALA A 215 -38.76 6.19 -6.88
N ASP A 216 -39.30 6.12 -8.11
CA ASP A 216 -39.32 4.89 -8.92
C ASP A 216 -37.93 4.57 -9.47
N GLY A 217 -37.19 5.58 -9.94
CA GLY A 217 -35.79 5.44 -10.34
C GLY A 217 -34.91 4.94 -9.20
N PHE A 218 -35.13 5.46 -7.99
CA PHE A 218 -34.40 5.03 -6.82
C PHE A 218 -34.78 3.61 -6.38
N ASP A 219 -36.06 3.22 -6.51
CA ASP A 219 -36.55 1.86 -6.22
C ASP A 219 -35.86 0.81 -7.11
N VAL A 220 -35.64 1.13 -8.38
CA VAL A 220 -34.95 0.26 -9.34
C VAL A 220 -33.49 0.07 -8.96
N ILE A 221 -32.79 1.15 -8.59
CA ILE A 221 -31.39 1.04 -8.11
C ILE A 221 -31.34 0.16 -6.86
N CYS A 222 -32.26 0.36 -5.91
CA CYS A 222 -32.29 -0.44 -4.67
C CYS A 222 -32.65 -1.91 -4.92
N SER A 223 -33.51 -2.20 -5.90
CA SER A 223 -33.89 -3.56 -6.26
C SER A 223 -32.72 -4.37 -6.80
N ASN A 224 -31.69 -3.70 -7.33
CA ASN A 224 -30.45 -4.34 -7.77
C ASN A 224 -29.52 -4.75 -6.61
N PHE A 225 -29.83 -4.44 -5.35
CA PHE A 225 -29.10 -4.97 -4.18
C PHE A 225 -29.46 -6.42 -3.82
N ASP A 226 -30.49 -6.99 -4.43
CA ASP A 226 -30.96 -8.35 -4.15
C ASP A 226 -29.82 -9.38 -4.20
N ILE A 227 -29.66 -10.15 -3.13
CA ILE A 227 -28.58 -11.15 -2.99
C ILE A 227 -28.60 -12.27 -4.03
N ARG A 228 -29.69 -12.41 -4.78
CA ARG A 228 -29.81 -13.38 -5.88
C ARG A 228 -29.15 -12.89 -7.16
N LEU A 229 -28.85 -11.59 -7.26
CA LEU A 229 -28.25 -10.98 -8.44
C LEU A 229 -26.71 -11.09 -8.44
N PRO A 230 -26.08 -11.02 -9.62
CA PRO A 230 -24.62 -11.04 -9.76
C PRO A 230 -23.92 -9.98 -8.91
N GLN A 231 -22.72 -10.30 -8.43
CA GLN A 231 -21.94 -9.38 -7.59
C GLN A 231 -21.49 -8.13 -8.36
N THR A 232 -21.21 -8.24 -9.66
CA THR A 232 -20.89 -7.13 -10.56
C THR A 232 -22.02 -6.11 -10.59
N LEU A 233 -23.26 -6.55 -10.83
CA LEU A 233 -24.46 -5.71 -10.82
C LEU A 233 -24.65 -4.98 -9.48
N ARG A 234 -24.56 -5.73 -8.37
CA ARG A 234 -24.65 -5.17 -7.01
C ARG A 234 -23.55 -4.13 -6.74
N GLY A 235 -22.35 -4.35 -7.29
CA GLY A 235 -21.23 -3.42 -7.20
C GLY A 235 -21.50 -2.09 -7.91
N PHE A 236 -22.05 -2.12 -9.13
CA PHE A 236 -22.43 -0.89 -9.84
C PHE A 236 -23.59 -0.17 -9.15
N ALA A 237 -24.59 -0.91 -8.64
CA ALA A 237 -25.69 -0.33 -7.84
C ALA A 237 -25.18 0.34 -6.57
N THR A 238 -24.17 -0.26 -5.92
CA THR A 238 -23.50 0.31 -4.74
C THR A 238 -22.85 1.64 -5.08
N LEU A 239 -22.10 1.70 -6.19
CA LEU A 239 -21.44 2.92 -6.63
C LEU A 239 -22.45 4.03 -6.96
N ALA A 240 -23.52 3.69 -7.68
CA ALA A 240 -24.59 4.63 -8.00
C ALA A 240 -25.26 5.18 -6.73
N CYS A 241 -25.62 4.33 -5.78
CA CYS A 241 -26.26 4.74 -4.52
C CYS A 241 -25.36 5.65 -3.67
N VAL A 242 -24.06 5.33 -3.55
CA VAL A 242 -23.09 6.19 -2.83
C VAL A 242 -23.03 7.59 -3.45
N LYS A 243 -22.98 7.68 -4.78
CA LYS A 243 -22.96 8.97 -5.48
C LYS A 243 -24.24 9.78 -5.25
N LEU A 244 -25.40 9.11 -5.17
CA LEU A 244 -26.66 9.77 -4.84
C LEU A 244 -26.72 10.27 -3.40
N LEU A 245 -26.18 9.50 -2.46
CA LEU A 245 -26.02 9.93 -1.06
C LEU A 245 -25.09 11.14 -0.93
N GLU A 246 -24.03 11.22 -1.73
CA GLU A 246 -23.14 12.38 -1.79
C GLU A 246 -23.82 13.63 -2.38
N LEU A 247 -24.65 13.46 -3.40
CA LEU A 247 -25.35 14.55 -4.09
C LEU A 247 -26.53 15.14 -3.31
N SER A 248 -27.34 14.29 -2.69
CA SER A 248 -28.61 14.68 -2.05
C SER A 248 -28.88 13.78 -0.84
N PRO A 249 -28.11 13.95 0.25
CA PRO A 249 -28.11 13.01 1.37
C PRO A 249 -29.48 12.84 2.03
N ASP A 250 -30.23 13.93 2.26
CA ASP A 250 -31.51 13.85 2.96
C ASP A 250 -32.59 13.18 2.12
N THR A 251 -32.68 13.52 0.83
CA THR A 251 -33.63 12.90 -0.10
C THR A 251 -33.31 11.42 -0.29
N ALA A 252 -32.04 11.06 -0.52
CA ALA A 252 -31.62 9.68 -0.69
C ALA A 252 -31.91 8.84 0.57
N LYS A 253 -31.62 9.35 1.77
CA LYS A 253 -31.96 8.68 3.03
C LYS A 253 -33.46 8.40 3.17
N GLN A 254 -34.31 9.39 2.85
CA GLN A 254 -35.77 9.23 2.89
C GLN A 254 -36.26 8.18 1.90
N LEU A 255 -35.75 8.18 0.65
CA LEU A 255 -36.13 7.21 -0.37
C LEU A 255 -35.70 5.79 0.00
N ILE A 256 -34.49 5.60 0.55
CA ILE A 256 -34.04 4.31 1.09
C ILE A 256 -34.97 3.81 2.20
N ALA A 257 -35.28 4.68 3.18
CA ALA A 257 -36.14 4.31 4.29
C ALA A 257 -37.55 3.92 3.79
N GLN A 258 -38.11 4.70 2.87
CA GLN A 258 -39.40 4.38 2.24
C GLN A 258 -39.36 3.04 1.51
N TYR A 259 -38.31 2.78 0.71
CA TYR A 259 -38.12 1.52 -0.02
C TYR A 259 -38.15 0.31 0.90
N VAL A 260 -37.39 0.37 2.00
CA VAL A 260 -37.28 -0.73 2.97
C VAL A 260 -38.60 -0.90 3.73
N VAL A 261 -39.18 0.17 4.26
CA VAL A 261 -40.40 0.12 5.09
C VAL A 261 -41.59 -0.41 4.29
N GLN A 262 -41.84 0.10 3.08
CA GLN A 262 -42.98 -0.33 2.25
C GLN A 262 -42.97 -1.83 1.94
N ARG A 263 -41.78 -2.42 1.78
CA ARG A 263 -41.60 -3.86 1.51
C ARG A 263 -41.74 -4.72 2.77
N VAL A 264 -41.34 -4.20 3.94
CA VAL A 264 -41.49 -4.88 5.23
C VAL A 264 -42.95 -4.86 5.72
N GLU A 265 -43.69 -3.78 5.48
CA GLU A 265 -45.11 -3.65 5.87
C GLU A 265 -46.03 -4.62 5.12
N LYS A 266 -45.71 -4.93 3.85
CA LYS A 266 -46.44 -5.89 3.01
C LYS A 266 -45.53 -7.06 2.63
N PRO A 267 -45.20 -7.95 3.59
CA PRO A 267 -44.14 -8.93 3.41
C PRO A 267 -44.55 -10.01 2.40
N THR A 268 -43.71 -10.22 1.40
CA THR A 268 -43.66 -11.41 0.54
C THR A 268 -42.23 -11.95 0.56
N HIS A 269 -42.00 -13.19 0.09
CA HIS A 269 -40.63 -13.73 0.02
C HIS A 269 -39.67 -12.81 -0.72
N ASP A 270 -40.05 -12.35 -1.92
CA ASP A 270 -39.21 -11.48 -2.75
C ASP A 270 -38.99 -10.10 -2.12
N LYS A 271 -40.06 -9.48 -1.60
CA LYS A 271 -39.97 -8.15 -0.98
C LYS A 271 -39.09 -8.16 0.27
N MET A 272 -39.16 -9.23 1.07
CA MET A 272 -38.30 -9.37 2.24
C MET A 272 -36.83 -9.51 1.83
N ILE A 273 -36.52 -10.37 0.85
CA ILE A 273 -35.16 -10.53 0.34
C ILE A 273 -34.62 -9.18 -0.13
N GLN A 274 -35.34 -8.49 -1.02
CA GLN A 274 -34.96 -7.17 -1.51
C GLN A 274 -34.76 -6.14 -0.38
N SER A 275 -35.69 -6.07 0.57
CA SER A 275 -35.61 -5.11 1.68
C SER A 275 -34.41 -5.36 2.60
N PHE A 276 -34.14 -6.62 2.96
CA PHE A 276 -33.02 -6.97 3.83
C PHE A 276 -31.68 -6.81 3.12
N SER A 277 -31.61 -7.18 1.84
CA SER A 277 -30.41 -6.98 1.01
C SER A 277 -30.09 -5.50 0.80
N ALA A 278 -31.10 -4.67 0.50
CA ALA A 278 -30.93 -3.23 0.37
C ALA A 278 -30.48 -2.60 1.70
N ALA A 279 -31.13 -2.95 2.82
CA ALA A 279 -30.73 -2.47 4.13
C ALA A 279 -29.28 -2.89 4.49
N ALA A 280 -28.89 -4.13 4.19
CA ALA A 280 -27.53 -4.61 4.39
C ALA A 280 -26.49 -3.84 3.55
N ALA A 281 -26.83 -3.50 2.30
CA ALA A 281 -25.96 -2.73 1.41
C ALA A 281 -25.81 -1.26 1.83
N VAL A 282 -26.84 -0.67 2.45
CA VAL A 282 -26.83 0.73 2.90
C VAL A 282 -25.99 0.93 4.17
N PHE A 283 -25.89 -0.08 5.04
CA PHE A 283 -25.13 0.02 6.29
C PHE A 283 -23.68 0.53 6.09
N PRO A 284 -22.87 -0.01 5.15
CA PRO A 284 -21.53 0.52 4.88
C PRO A 284 -21.52 1.92 4.24
N MET A 285 -22.60 2.31 3.55
CA MET A 285 -22.71 3.59 2.83
C MET A 285 -23.13 4.75 3.75
N ALA A 286 -24.09 4.49 4.64
CA ALA A 286 -24.68 5.47 5.56
C ALA A 286 -25.02 4.81 6.91
N PRO A 287 -24.01 4.50 7.75
CA PRO A 287 -24.17 3.73 8.98
C PRO A 287 -25.21 4.31 9.94
N ASP A 288 -25.17 5.62 10.19
CA ASP A 288 -26.07 6.28 11.15
C ASP A 288 -27.53 6.19 10.71
N ALA A 289 -27.82 6.48 9.44
CA ALA A 289 -29.19 6.43 8.90
C ALA A 289 -29.73 4.99 8.86
N ALA A 290 -28.87 4.02 8.50
CA ALA A 290 -29.23 2.61 8.52
C ALA A 290 -29.49 2.11 9.97
N ALA A 291 -28.68 2.53 10.93
CA ALA A 291 -28.84 2.19 12.33
C ALA A 291 -30.14 2.78 12.92
N GLU A 292 -30.47 4.04 12.61
CA GLU A 292 -31.75 4.66 13.01
C GLU A 292 -32.95 3.87 12.48
N LEU A 293 -32.93 3.49 11.20
CA LEU A 293 -33.98 2.68 10.59
C LEU A 293 -34.09 1.30 11.26
N PHE A 294 -32.95 0.63 11.48
CA PHE A 294 -32.89 -0.70 12.09
C PHE A 294 -33.35 -0.71 13.56
N LEU A 295 -33.09 0.37 14.30
CA LEU A 295 -33.46 0.53 15.71
C LEU A 295 -34.87 1.09 15.91
N THR A 296 -35.66 1.24 14.84
CA THR A 296 -37.06 1.65 14.93
C THR A 296 -37.83 0.77 15.92
N ALA A 297 -38.55 1.41 16.83
CA ALA A 297 -39.23 0.73 17.92
C ALA A 297 -40.17 -0.38 17.41
N GLY A 298 -39.97 -1.61 17.91
CA GLY A 298 -40.77 -2.77 17.54
C GLY A 298 -40.33 -3.50 16.27
N PHE A 299 -39.35 -3.01 15.50
CA PHE A 299 -38.83 -3.72 14.33
C PHE A 299 -38.18 -5.05 14.71
N LEU A 300 -37.12 -5.06 15.52
CA LEU A 300 -36.37 -6.26 15.91
C LEU A 300 -37.23 -7.39 16.54
N PRO A 301 -38.15 -7.10 17.48
CA PRO A 301 -39.07 -8.12 18.00
C PRO A 301 -39.99 -8.73 16.92
N ASN A 302 -40.39 -7.95 15.92
CA ASN A 302 -41.24 -8.41 14.82
C ASN A 302 -40.42 -9.07 13.69
N PHE A 303 -39.17 -8.66 13.50
CA PHE A 303 -38.22 -9.22 12.54
C PHE A 303 -38.09 -10.74 12.70
N LEU A 304 -37.90 -11.23 13.92
CA LEU A 304 -37.81 -12.67 14.20
C LEU A 304 -39.13 -13.40 13.96
N LYS A 305 -40.28 -12.77 14.24
CA LYS A 305 -41.59 -13.35 13.96
C LYS A 305 -41.81 -13.47 12.45
N LEU A 306 -41.40 -12.47 11.67
CA LEU A 306 -41.48 -12.48 10.22
C LEU A 306 -40.64 -13.61 9.64
N ILE A 307 -39.35 -13.71 10.02
CA ILE A 307 -38.47 -14.77 9.50
C ILE A 307 -39.00 -16.17 9.85
N ASN A 308 -39.41 -16.38 11.11
CA ASN A 308 -39.95 -17.66 11.55
C ASN A 308 -41.30 -18.03 10.92
N LYS A 309 -42.06 -17.05 10.41
CA LYS A 309 -43.34 -17.29 9.71
C LYS A 309 -43.11 -17.86 8.31
N TRP A 310 -42.12 -17.35 7.58
CA TRP A 310 -41.90 -17.71 6.17
C TRP A 310 -40.86 -18.83 5.97
N LYS A 311 -39.91 -19.02 6.92
CA LYS A 311 -38.89 -20.12 6.94
C LYS A 311 -38.25 -20.44 5.59
N SER A 312 -37.99 -19.42 4.78
CA SER A 312 -37.33 -19.57 3.50
C SER A 312 -35.82 -19.42 3.67
N TYR A 313 -35.05 -20.34 3.08
CA TYR A 313 -33.59 -20.32 3.09
C TYR A 313 -33.03 -18.96 2.63
N ARG A 314 -33.55 -18.39 1.52
CA ARG A 314 -33.05 -17.11 0.99
C ARG A 314 -33.41 -15.92 1.90
N VAL A 315 -34.58 -15.96 2.55
CA VAL A 315 -34.98 -14.92 3.51
C VAL A 315 -34.09 -14.98 4.76
N GLU A 316 -33.83 -16.17 5.27
CA GLU A 316 -32.89 -16.38 6.39
C GLU A 316 -31.48 -15.90 6.04
N GLN A 317 -31.01 -16.15 4.82
CA GLN A 317 -29.70 -15.66 4.34
C GLN A 317 -29.66 -14.13 4.31
N ALA A 318 -30.64 -13.47 3.65
CA ALA A 318 -30.68 -12.01 3.58
C ALA A 318 -30.81 -11.36 4.97
N ALA A 319 -31.56 -12.00 5.88
CA ALA A 319 -31.66 -11.57 7.27
C ALA A 319 -30.32 -11.67 8.02
N LEU A 320 -29.56 -12.76 7.83
CA LEU A 320 -28.23 -12.91 8.43
C LEU A 320 -27.24 -11.87 7.90
N GLU A 321 -27.26 -11.58 6.59
CA GLU A 321 -26.44 -10.54 5.98
C GLU A 321 -26.77 -9.14 6.54
N LEU A 322 -28.06 -8.85 6.73
CA LEU A 322 -28.52 -7.62 7.40
C LEU A 322 -28.00 -7.53 8.84
N LEU A 323 -28.12 -8.60 9.65
CA LEU A 323 -27.60 -8.59 11.01
C LEU A 323 -26.07 -8.42 11.04
N ASN A 324 -25.36 -9.05 10.11
CA ASN A 324 -23.91 -8.94 9.98
C ASN A 324 -23.47 -7.51 9.64
N ALA A 325 -24.16 -6.85 8.71
CA ALA A 325 -23.92 -5.46 8.34
C ALA A 325 -24.29 -4.50 9.49
N ALA A 326 -25.40 -4.74 10.18
CA ALA A 326 -25.84 -3.95 11.32
C ALA A 326 -24.85 -3.97 12.48
N CYS A 327 -24.06 -5.03 12.63
CA CYS A 327 -23.04 -5.14 13.68
C CYS A 327 -21.90 -4.10 13.57
N MET A 328 -21.82 -3.29 12.50
CA MET A 328 -20.87 -2.18 12.43
C MET A 328 -21.18 -1.08 13.45
N ASP A 329 -22.46 -0.85 13.77
CA ASP A 329 -22.90 0.13 14.77
C ASP A 329 -23.04 -0.50 16.17
N ALA A 330 -22.52 0.16 17.20
CA ALA A 330 -22.53 -0.35 18.57
C ALA A 330 -23.94 -0.52 19.14
N ARG A 331 -24.86 0.43 18.88
CA ARG A 331 -26.26 0.40 19.34
C ARG A 331 -27.00 -0.78 18.70
N CYS A 332 -26.71 -1.05 17.43
CA CYS A 332 -27.24 -2.22 16.73
C CYS A 332 -26.73 -3.53 17.35
N ARG A 333 -25.44 -3.65 17.70
CA ARG A 333 -24.90 -4.84 18.38
C ARG A 333 -25.59 -5.12 19.71
N GLU A 334 -25.82 -4.09 20.52
CA GLU A 334 -26.58 -4.21 21.79
C GLU A 334 -28.00 -4.72 21.54
N ALA A 335 -28.70 -4.15 20.56
CA ALA A 335 -30.06 -4.55 20.23
C ALA A 335 -30.14 -6.00 19.70
N ILE A 336 -29.19 -6.41 18.85
CA ILE A 336 -29.09 -7.80 18.36
C ILE A 336 -28.83 -8.76 19.52
N THR A 337 -27.95 -8.40 20.45
CA THR A 337 -27.65 -9.18 21.66
C THR A 337 -28.89 -9.40 22.52
N LYS A 338 -29.77 -8.41 22.59
CA LYS A 338 -31.00 -8.47 23.38
C LYS A 338 -32.10 -9.32 22.73
N TYR A 339 -32.29 -9.19 21.42
CA TYR A 339 -33.47 -9.76 20.75
C TYR A 339 -33.19 -11.02 19.94
N CYS A 340 -32.01 -11.19 19.34
CA CYS A 340 -31.71 -12.27 18.39
C CYS A 340 -30.89 -13.49 18.89
N PRO A 341 -30.48 -13.65 20.17
CA PRO A 341 -29.50 -14.68 20.54
C PRO A 341 -30.03 -16.11 20.32
N GLU A 342 -31.27 -16.40 20.70
CA GLU A 342 -31.87 -17.73 20.54
C GLU A 342 -31.98 -18.16 19.07
N TRP A 343 -32.31 -17.21 18.19
CA TRP A 343 -32.42 -17.49 16.76
C TRP A 343 -31.06 -17.77 16.14
N LEU A 344 -30.03 -17.00 16.50
CA LEU A 344 -28.66 -17.22 16.03
C LEU A 344 -28.09 -18.57 16.50
N GLU A 345 -28.34 -18.97 17.75
CA GLU A 345 -27.93 -20.29 18.27
C GLU A 345 -28.68 -21.45 17.58
N LYS A 346 -29.94 -21.25 17.21
CA LYS A 346 -30.66 -22.22 16.38
C LYS A 346 -30.05 -22.32 14.98
N MET A 347 -29.68 -21.20 14.36
CA MET A 347 -29.04 -21.19 13.05
C MET A 347 -27.65 -21.86 13.07
N LYS A 348 -26.91 -21.77 14.19
CA LYS A 348 -25.64 -22.47 14.40
C LYS A 348 -25.75 -24.01 14.30
N THR A 349 -26.89 -24.56 14.68
CA THR A 349 -27.15 -26.02 14.73
C THR A 349 -27.94 -26.54 13.53
N ALA A 350 -28.63 -25.66 12.79
CA ALA A 350 -29.51 -26.01 11.67
C ALA A 350 -28.80 -26.64 10.43
N GLY A 351 -27.48 -26.73 10.41
CA GLY A 351 -26.70 -27.19 9.24
C GLY A 351 -25.60 -28.20 9.54
N THR A 352 -25.59 -28.85 10.70
CA THR A 352 -24.45 -29.67 11.13
C THR A 352 -24.25 -30.98 10.38
N ASN A 353 -25.01 -31.35 9.32
CA ASN A 353 -24.78 -32.67 8.70
C ASN A 353 -25.15 -32.99 7.24
N THR A 354 -25.58 -32.12 6.30
CA THR A 354 -25.77 -32.63 4.90
C THR A 354 -25.97 -31.64 3.73
N ASP A 355 -26.19 -30.33 3.91
CA ASP A 355 -26.40 -29.42 2.77
C ASP A 355 -25.32 -28.32 2.71
N PRO A 356 -24.38 -28.40 1.74
CA PRO A 356 -23.36 -27.36 1.51
C PRO A 356 -23.95 -25.95 1.39
N ARG A 357 -25.20 -25.83 0.92
CA ARG A 357 -25.88 -24.53 0.78
C ARG A 357 -26.09 -23.85 2.14
N ARG A 358 -26.35 -24.60 3.22
CA ARG A 358 -26.57 -24.02 4.56
C ARG A 358 -25.28 -23.63 5.27
N MET A 359 -24.11 -24.03 4.76
CA MET A 359 -22.83 -23.72 5.40
C MET A 359 -22.58 -22.20 5.50
N SER A 360 -22.92 -21.45 4.45
CA SER A 360 -22.77 -19.98 4.45
C SER A 360 -23.63 -19.32 5.52
N GLN A 361 -24.86 -19.78 5.74
CA GLN A 361 -25.75 -19.28 6.80
C GLN A 361 -25.21 -19.62 8.20
N VAL A 362 -24.75 -20.86 8.41
CA VAL A 362 -24.16 -21.29 9.69
C VAL A 362 -22.91 -20.47 9.99
N THR A 363 -22.06 -20.23 8.99
CA THR A 363 -20.84 -19.43 9.14
C THR A 363 -21.18 -17.98 9.48
N THR A 364 -22.13 -17.37 8.77
CA THR A 364 -22.58 -16.00 9.03
C THR A 364 -23.23 -15.87 10.41
N ALA A 365 -24.02 -16.85 10.85
CA ALA A 365 -24.60 -16.86 12.19
C ALA A 365 -23.51 -16.91 13.28
N ASN A 366 -22.50 -17.76 13.11
CA ASN A 366 -21.34 -17.80 14.02
C ASN A 366 -20.56 -16.47 14.01
N LEU A 367 -20.42 -15.83 12.86
CA LEU A 367 -19.78 -14.53 12.73
C LEU A 367 -20.52 -13.45 13.50
N VAL A 368 -21.85 -13.35 13.32
CA VAL A 368 -22.69 -12.40 14.06
C VAL A 368 -22.60 -12.65 15.57
N LEU A 369 -22.65 -13.92 16.01
CA LEU A 369 -22.47 -14.29 17.42
C LEU A 369 -21.10 -13.88 17.97
N GLU A 370 -20.04 -13.92 17.15
CA GLU A 370 -18.72 -13.48 17.57
C GLU A 370 -18.64 -11.94 17.68
N LYS A 371 -19.23 -11.20 16.74
CA LYS A 371 -19.26 -9.72 16.74
C LYS A 371 -20.04 -9.10 17.89
N ILE A 372 -21.13 -9.72 18.33
CA ILE A 372 -22.01 -9.12 19.34
C ILE A 372 -21.51 -9.29 20.79
N LYS A 373 -20.55 -10.19 21.05
CA LYS A 373 -20.07 -10.41 22.43
C LYS A 373 -19.27 -9.23 22.98
N ASP A 374 -18.63 -8.43 22.14
CA ASP A 374 -17.89 -7.23 22.58
C ASP A 374 -18.82 -6.09 23.04
N ALA A 375 -20.12 -6.13 22.73
CA ALA A 375 -21.07 -5.11 23.21
C ALA A 375 -21.41 -5.27 24.71
N LYS A 376 -21.14 -6.43 25.31
CA LYS A 376 -21.42 -6.67 26.75
C LYS A 376 -20.35 -6.06 27.68
N SER A 377 -19.15 -5.75 27.17
CA SER A 377 -18.02 -5.31 27.99
C SER A 377 -17.95 -3.79 28.25
N GLU A 378 -18.73 -2.97 27.54
CA GLU A 378 -18.64 -1.50 27.66
C GLU A 378 -19.52 -0.90 28.79
N GLY A 379 -20.44 -1.67 29.40
CA GLY A 379 -21.43 -1.14 30.36
C GLY A 379 -21.55 -1.81 31.72
N GLU A 380 -21.18 -3.09 31.89
CA GLU A 380 -21.36 -3.81 33.16
C GLU A 380 -20.12 -4.67 33.50
N ASN A 381 -19.21 -4.10 34.29
CA ASN A 381 -18.04 -4.80 34.82
C ASN A 381 -18.42 -5.68 36.05
N LYS A 382 -19.45 -6.53 35.91
CA LYS A 382 -19.73 -7.59 36.89
C LYS A 382 -19.10 -8.90 36.39
N PRO A 383 -18.34 -9.62 37.22
CA PRO A 383 -17.82 -10.94 36.83
C PRO A 383 -19.01 -11.87 36.55
N ASN A 384 -19.16 -12.26 35.29
CA ASN A 384 -20.24 -13.14 34.85
C ASN A 384 -19.92 -14.58 35.34
N PRO A 385 -20.75 -15.20 36.19
CA PRO A 385 -20.54 -16.57 36.66
C PRO A 385 -20.53 -17.62 35.53
N ASN A 386 -20.96 -17.27 34.31
CA ASN A 386 -20.95 -18.13 33.12
C ASN A 386 -19.73 -17.94 32.19
N ALA A 387 -18.67 -17.25 32.64
CA ALA A 387 -17.50 -16.95 31.81
C ALA A 387 -16.81 -18.19 31.20
N ILE A 388 -16.89 -19.35 31.87
CA ILE A 388 -16.27 -20.60 31.39
C ILE A 388 -17.08 -21.21 30.23
N GLU A 389 -18.41 -21.25 30.32
CA GLU A 389 -19.28 -21.70 29.22
C GLU A 389 -19.18 -20.77 28.00
N ASP A 390 -18.96 -19.48 28.24
CA ASP A 390 -18.79 -18.47 27.19
C ASP A 390 -17.50 -18.65 26.37
N ILE A 391 -16.41 -19.16 26.98
CA ILE A 391 -15.12 -19.46 26.32
C ILE A 391 -15.21 -20.75 25.51
N SER A 392 -15.76 -21.84 26.06
CA SER A 392 -15.93 -23.09 25.30
C SER A 392 -16.74 -22.89 24.03
N ALA A 393 -17.84 -22.12 24.10
CA ALA A 393 -18.62 -21.79 22.91
C ALA A 393 -17.86 -20.91 21.90
N GLN A 394 -16.92 -20.07 22.34
CA GLN A 394 -16.02 -19.30 21.46
C GLN A 394 -14.99 -20.20 20.79
N GLU A 395 -14.41 -21.14 21.52
CA GLU A 395 -13.49 -22.14 20.99
C GLU A 395 -14.15 -22.96 19.88
N ASP A 396 -15.37 -23.47 20.11
CA ASP A 396 -16.13 -24.21 19.09
C ASP A 396 -16.35 -23.40 17.81
N ARG A 397 -16.66 -22.10 17.94
CA ARG A 397 -16.85 -21.21 16.77
C ARG A 397 -15.55 -20.99 16.03
N MET A 398 -14.46 -20.75 16.76
CA MET A 398 -13.15 -20.56 16.18
C MET A 398 -12.67 -21.81 15.44
N ASP A 399 -12.88 -22.99 16.02
CA ASP A 399 -12.52 -24.26 15.39
C ASP A 399 -13.31 -24.49 14.09
N ARG A 400 -14.60 -24.14 14.05
CA ARG A 400 -15.38 -24.16 12.80
C ARG A 400 -14.86 -23.19 11.74
N PHE A 401 -14.55 -21.95 12.10
CA PHE A 401 -13.99 -21.01 11.13
C PHE A 401 -12.66 -21.53 10.58
N ARG A 402 -11.82 -22.08 11.45
CA ARG A 402 -10.55 -22.69 11.08
C ARG A 402 -10.74 -23.86 10.11
N GLU A 403 -11.71 -24.74 10.35
CA GLU A 403 -12.04 -25.85 9.45
C GLU A 403 -12.47 -25.36 8.06
N ILE A 404 -13.29 -24.29 7.98
CA ILE A 404 -13.72 -23.68 6.72
C ILE A 404 -12.54 -23.11 5.93
N ILE A 405 -11.57 -22.48 6.60
CA ILE A 405 -10.34 -21.98 5.95
C ILE A 405 -9.46 -23.12 5.45
N ALA A 406 -9.42 -24.24 6.17
CA ALA A 406 -8.67 -25.42 5.77
C ALA A 406 -9.33 -26.22 4.63
N ASP A 407 -10.65 -26.12 4.48
CA ASP A 407 -11.39 -26.82 3.44
C ASP A 407 -11.32 -26.09 2.08
N PHE A 408 -10.64 -26.71 1.11
CA PHE A 408 -10.55 -26.20 -0.24
C PHE A 408 -11.88 -26.20 -1.00
N LYS A 409 -12.88 -27.00 -0.58
CA LYS A 409 -14.19 -27.10 -1.26
C LYS A 409 -15.18 -26.02 -0.84
N SER A 410 -14.92 -25.33 0.26
CA SER A 410 -15.77 -24.25 0.76
C SER A 410 -15.81 -23.06 -0.20
N ASP A 411 -16.98 -22.46 -0.36
CA ASP A 411 -17.20 -21.33 -1.27
C ASP A 411 -16.53 -20.04 -0.77
N SER A 412 -16.30 -19.10 -1.69
CA SER A 412 -15.65 -17.82 -1.40
C SER A 412 -16.38 -16.99 -0.33
N SER A 413 -17.73 -17.05 -0.26
CA SER A 413 -18.49 -16.29 0.74
C SER A 413 -18.30 -16.84 2.16
N SER A 414 -18.29 -18.17 2.31
CA SER A 414 -18.05 -18.83 3.60
C SER A 414 -16.63 -18.57 4.09
N LYS A 415 -15.63 -18.63 3.19
CA LYS A 415 -14.24 -18.30 3.54
C LYS A 415 -14.09 -16.84 3.96
N SER A 416 -14.72 -15.91 3.25
CA SER A 416 -14.70 -14.49 3.63
C SER A 416 -15.31 -14.26 5.02
N SER A 417 -16.44 -14.90 5.31
CA SER A 417 -17.12 -14.82 6.62
C SER A 417 -16.28 -15.46 7.74
N ALA A 418 -15.62 -16.58 7.46
CA ALA A 418 -14.71 -17.23 8.39
C ALA A 418 -13.46 -16.40 8.68
N LEU A 419 -12.87 -15.76 7.66
CA LEU A 419 -11.74 -14.83 7.85
C LEU A 419 -12.14 -13.64 8.72
N GLU A 420 -13.30 -13.05 8.47
CA GLU A 420 -13.82 -11.97 9.31
C GLU A 420 -14.04 -12.44 10.75
N GLY A 421 -14.65 -13.61 10.95
CA GLY A 421 -14.89 -14.18 12.28
C GLY A 421 -13.59 -14.44 13.05
N LEU A 422 -12.57 -14.96 12.37
CA LEU A 422 -11.24 -15.16 12.94
C LEU A 422 -10.52 -13.84 13.23
N ALA A 423 -10.75 -12.79 12.45
CA ALA A 423 -10.18 -11.46 12.74
C ALA A 423 -10.70 -10.92 14.08
N TYR A 424 -11.99 -11.09 14.40
CA TYR A 424 -12.53 -10.76 15.73
C TYR A 424 -12.03 -11.72 16.81
N ALA A 425 -12.06 -13.04 16.56
CA ALA A 425 -11.63 -14.03 17.55
C ALA A 425 -10.16 -13.86 17.94
N SER A 426 -9.28 -13.55 16.99
CA SER A 426 -7.84 -13.36 17.17
C SER A 426 -7.45 -12.12 18.00
N MET A 427 -8.40 -11.28 18.40
CA MET A 427 -8.15 -10.22 19.38
C MET A 427 -7.89 -10.78 20.79
N LYS A 428 -8.42 -11.98 21.10
CA LYS A 428 -8.32 -12.61 22.42
C LYS A 428 -6.98 -13.33 22.61
N PRO A 429 -6.28 -13.19 23.75
CA PRO A 429 -4.96 -13.78 23.95
C PRO A 429 -4.90 -15.31 23.78
N TRP A 430 -5.89 -16.04 24.33
CA TRP A 430 -5.99 -17.50 24.20
C TRP A 430 -6.19 -17.96 22.74
N ALA A 431 -6.96 -17.20 21.96
CA ALA A 431 -7.22 -17.50 20.56
C ALA A 431 -5.95 -17.31 19.73
N LYS A 432 -5.15 -16.27 20.02
CA LYS A 432 -3.86 -16.05 19.35
C LYS A 432 -2.93 -17.24 19.51
N ASP A 433 -2.79 -17.77 20.74
CA ASP A 433 -1.92 -18.92 21.02
C ASP A 433 -2.45 -20.19 20.34
N LYS A 434 -3.76 -20.46 20.37
CA LYS A 434 -4.36 -21.64 19.72
C LYS A 434 -4.25 -21.58 18.20
N LEU A 435 -4.46 -20.43 17.57
CA LEU A 435 -4.33 -20.25 16.12
C LEU A 435 -2.87 -20.33 15.65
N ALA A 436 -1.95 -19.64 16.34
CA ALA A 436 -0.54 -19.65 15.98
C ALA A 436 0.15 -21.00 16.30
N GLY A 437 -0.38 -21.75 17.27
CA GLY A 437 0.04 -23.10 17.60
C GLY A 437 -0.32 -24.15 16.55
N ASP A 438 -1.05 -23.78 15.50
CA ASP A 438 -1.45 -24.69 14.43
C ASP A 438 -0.78 -24.38 13.07
N PRO A 439 0.30 -25.10 12.70
CA PRO A 439 1.01 -24.86 11.46
C PRO A 439 0.19 -25.15 10.20
N THR A 440 -0.78 -26.07 10.28
CA THR A 440 -1.62 -26.44 9.13
C THR A 440 -2.56 -25.31 8.79
N PHE A 441 -3.24 -24.75 9.81
CA PHE A 441 -4.09 -23.58 9.65
C PHE A 441 -3.31 -22.38 9.09
N LEU A 442 -2.13 -22.06 9.64
CA LEU A 442 -1.34 -20.92 9.16
C LEU A 442 -0.97 -21.06 7.68
N LYS A 443 -0.61 -22.27 7.23
CA LYS A 443 -0.34 -22.54 5.81
C LYS A 443 -1.59 -22.41 4.95
N SER A 444 -2.73 -22.95 5.40
CA SER A 444 -4.02 -22.79 4.70
C SER A 444 -4.43 -21.31 4.61
N LEU A 445 -4.23 -20.55 5.68
CA LEU A 445 -4.51 -19.11 5.73
C LEU A 445 -3.66 -18.35 4.70
N VAL A 446 -2.35 -18.63 4.62
CA VAL A 446 -1.48 -18.05 3.59
C VAL A 446 -1.92 -18.45 2.19
N ALA A 447 -2.29 -19.71 1.97
CA ALA A 447 -2.77 -20.18 0.66
C ALA A 447 -4.08 -19.48 0.23
N VAL A 448 -5.03 -19.29 1.15
CA VAL A 448 -6.27 -18.55 0.87
C VAL A 448 -6.00 -17.08 0.53
N MET A 449 -5.01 -16.45 1.17
CA MET A 449 -4.60 -15.08 0.84
C MET A 449 -3.85 -14.98 -0.50
N ASP A 450 -3.19 -16.04 -0.95
CA ASP A 450 -2.42 -16.03 -2.20
C ASP A 450 -3.29 -16.28 -3.44
N ASP A 451 -4.44 -16.93 -3.24
CA ASP A 451 -5.33 -17.34 -4.31
C ASP A 451 -6.12 -16.13 -4.87
N LYS A 452 -5.88 -15.86 -6.16
CA LYS A 452 -6.46 -14.75 -6.93
C LYS A 452 -7.97 -14.87 -7.15
N THR A 453 -8.55 -16.04 -6.91
CA THR A 453 -10.00 -16.25 -7.00
C THR A 453 -10.75 -15.60 -5.82
N TYR A 454 -10.05 -15.31 -4.72
CA TYR A 454 -10.63 -14.60 -3.58
C TYR A 454 -10.46 -13.09 -3.72
N SER A 455 -11.40 -12.35 -3.15
CA SER A 455 -11.43 -10.90 -3.20
C SER A 455 -10.29 -10.27 -2.37
N SER A 456 -9.96 -9.01 -2.66
CA SER A 456 -9.02 -8.22 -1.83
C SER A 456 -9.43 -8.15 -0.35
N SER A 457 -10.71 -8.41 -0.03
CA SER A 457 -11.21 -8.53 1.34
C SER A 457 -10.64 -9.74 2.08
N ALA A 458 -10.41 -10.86 1.39
CA ALA A 458 -9.80 -12.04 2.00
C ALA A 458 -8.35 -11.77 2.43
N LEU A 459 -7.60 -11.06 1.59
CA LEU A 459 -6.24 -10.62 1.92
C LEU A 459 -6.25 -9.69 3.13
N PHE A 460 -7.17 -8.70 3.18
CA PHE A 460 -7.28 -7.81 4.33
C PHE A 460 -7.64 -8.55 5.63
N GLY A 461 -8.64 -9.44 5.60
CA GLY A 461 -9.04 -10.23 6.76
C GLY A 461 -7.93 -11.16 7.25
N GLY A 462 -7.27 -11.86 6.34
CA GLY A 462 -6.14 -12.74 6.67
C GLY A 462 -4.94 -12.00 7.26
N LEU A 463 -4.57 -10.85 6.70
CA LEU A 463 -3.49 -10.02 7.25
C LEU A 463 -3.87 -9.41 8.61
N THR A 464 -5.15 -9.10 8.84
CA THR A 464 -5.63 -8.63 10.15
C THR A 464 -5.43 -9.71 11.21
N ILE A 465 -5.77 -10.97 10.91
CA ILE A 465 -5.50 -12.11 11.80
C ILE A 465 -3.99 -12.18 12.09
N VAL A 466 -3.15 -12.18 11.06
CA VAL A 466 -1.69 -12.29 11.24
C VAL A 466 -1.11 -11.11 12.04
N ALA A 467 -1.61 -9.90 11.83
CA ALA A 467 -1.24 -8.74 12.63
C ALA A 467 -1.60 -8.94 14.11
N ASN A 468 -2.81 -9.42 14.41
CA ASN A 468 -3.24 -9.73 15.78
C ASN A 468 -2.36 -10.81 16.44
N LEU A 469 -1.93 -11.83 15.69
CA LEU A 469 -1.05 -12.90 16.19
C LEU A 469 0.37 -12.41 16.52
N THR A 470 0.86 -11.43 15.77
CA THR A 470 2.28 -10.98 15.81
C THR A 470 2.49 -9.68 16.61
N THR A 471 1.42 -8.99 17.00
CA THR A 471 1.51 -7.71 17.72
C THR A 471 2.08 -7.91 19.13
N TYR A 472 3.17 -7.20 19.41
CA TYR A 472 3.74 -7.07 20.76
C TYR A 472 3.00 -6.00 21.55
N ARG A 473 3.02 -6.10 22.88
CA ARG A 473 2.44 -5.05 23.73
C ARG A 473 3.14 -3.71 23.55
N PRO A 474 2.40 -2.59 23.63
CA PRO A 474 3.01 -1.27 23.67
C PRO A 474 3.92 -1.14 24.89
N VAL A 475 5.12 -0.59 24.70
CA VAL A 475 5.99 -0.22 25.81
C VAL A 475 5.45 1.08 26.41
N LEU A 476 4.90 1.01 27.62
CA LEU A 476 4.39 2.18 28.34
C LEU A 476 5.48 2.79 29.23
N SER A 477 5.62 4.12 29.17
CA SER A 477 6.45 4.88 30.10
C SER A 477 5.92 4.79 31.54
N GLU A 478 6.74 5.12 32.54
CA GLU A 478 6.31 5.12 33.94
C GLU A 478 5.14 6.09 34.19
N GLU A 479 5.15 7.24 33.53
CA GLU A 479 4.07 8.23 33.60
C GLU A 479 2.78 7.69 32.99
N GLN A 480 2.85 7.00 31.85
CA GLN A 480 1.68 6.37 31.24
C GLN A 480 1.16 5.19 32.06
N LYS A 481 2.04 4.41 32.69
CA LYS A 481 1.62 3.36 33.64
C LYS A 481 0.83 3.99 34.79
N LYS A 482 1.40 5.01 35.44
CA LYS A 482 0.71 5.77 36.50
C LYS A 482 -0.60 6.40 36.02
N LEU A 483 -0.63 6.98 34.81
CA LEU A 483 -1.86 7.57 34.24
C LEU A 483 -2.92 6.50 33.94
N SER A 484 -2.51 5.32 33.46
CA SER A 484 -3.43 4.20 33.23
C SER A 484 -3.99 3.63 34.54
N GLU A 485 -3.17 3.54 35.59
CA GLU A 485 -3.59 3.17 36.93
C GLU A 485 -4.54 4.21 37.55
N LEU A 486 -4.26 5.51 37.35
CA LEU A 486 -5.13 6.61 37.78
C LEU A 486 -6.46 6.61 37.03
N LYS A 487 -6.46 6.34 35.71
CA LYS A 487 -7.70 6.18 34.92
C LYS A 487 -8.51 4.96 35.38
N ALA A 488 -7.86 3.84 35.65
CA ALA A 488 -8.51 2.65 36.19
C ALA A 488 -9.15 2.95 37.56
N TYR A 489 -8.41 3.63 38.44
CA TYR A 489 -8.90 4.06 39.75
C TYR A 489 -10.07 5.04 39.65
N ALA A 490 -10.00 6.05 38.77
CA ALA A 490 -11.07 7.02 38.54
C ALA A 490 -12.36 6.36 38.01
N ASN A 491 -12.22 5.32 37.18
CA ASN A 491 -13.35 4.54 36.66
C ASN A 491 -13.83 3.44 37.60
N SER A 492 -13.35 3.39 38.85
CA SER A 492 -13.63 2.32 39.82
C SER A 492 -13.38 0.91 39.26
N ALA A 493 -12.47 0.80 38.27
CA ALA A 493 -12.06 -0.45 37.66
C ALA A 493 -10.75 -0.92 38.32
N LYS A 494 -10.62 -2.23 38.60
CA LYS A 494 -9.30 -2.79 38.93
C LYS A 494 -8.42 -2.68 37.68
N PRO A 495 -7.12 -2.32 37.80
CA PRO A 495 -6.18 -2.49 36.70
C PRO A 495 -6.27 -3.94 36.23
N SER A 496 -6.70 -4.17 34.98
CA SER A 496 -6.75 -5.52 34.43
C SER A 496 -5.33 -6.08 34.47
N ALA A 497 -5.13 -7.21 35.14
CA ALA A 497 -3.88 -7.94 35.03
C ALA A 497 -3.65 -8.23 33.55
N LEU A 498 -2.46 -7.89 33.04
CA LEU A 498 -2.10 -8.17 31.65
C LEU A 498 -2.05 -9.68 31.45
N ASP A 499 -2.72 -10.19 30.42
CA ASP A 499 -2.82 -11.64 30.17
C ASP A 499 -1.47 -12.22 29.75
N PRO A 500 -0.86 -13.17 30.49
CA PRO A 500 0.47 -13.73 30.20
C PRO A 500 0.67 -14.25 28.76
N LEU A 501 -0.41 -14.59 28.04
CA LEU A 501 -0.35 -15.04 26.65
C LEU A 501 0.04 -13.94 25.66
N ASP A 502 0.01 -12.67 26.08
CA ASP A 502 0.50 -11.54 25.29
C ASP A 502 1.88 -11.03 25.74
N ASP A 503 2.59 -11.79 26.59
CA ASP A 503 3.98 -11.47 26.93
C ASP A 503 4.92 -11.66 25.73
N ASP A 504 6.02 -10.91 25.69
CA ASP A 504 6.96 -10.88 24.56
C ASP A 504 7.45 -12.27 24.14
N ALA A 505 7.70 -13.18 25.09
CA ALA A 505 8.13 -14.55 24.80
C ALA A 505 7.07 -15.37 24.05
N LYS A 506 5.79 -15.18 24.39
CA LYS A 506 4.66 -15.84 23.72
C LYS A 506 4.45 -15.27 22.33
N VAL A 507 4.46 -13.94 22.20
CA VAL A 507 4.37 -13.25 20.90
C VAL A 507 5.51 -13.67 19.97
N SER A 508 6.74 -13.77 20.49
CA SER A 508 7.91 -14.25 19.75
C SER A 508 7.72 -15.68 19.23
N THR A 509 7.17 -16.57 20.08
CA THR A 509 6.82 -17.94 19.68
C THR A 509 5.76 -17.97 18.57
N ARG A 510 4.77 -17.07 18.59
CA ARG A 510 3.78 -16.94 17.51
C ARG A 510 4.41 -16.41 16.22
N CYS A 511 5.26 -15.40 16.34
CA CYS A 511 5.98 -14.78 15.21
C CYS A 511 6.80 -15.80 14.41
N ILE A 512 7.52 -16.71 15.08
CA ILE A 512 8.30 -17.73 14.37
C ILE A 512 7.40 -18.73 13.61
N GLN A 513 6.21 -19.06 14.13
CA GLN A 513 5.28 -19.95 13.42
C GLN A 513 4.70 -19.26 12.18
N VAL A 514 4.31 -18.00 12.29
CA VAL A 514 3.86 -17.16 11.16
C VAL A 514 4.96 -17.05 10.09
N LEU A 515 6.22 -16.84 10.50
CA LEU A 515 7.36 -16.77 9.57
C LEU A 515 7.60 -18.10 8.85
N LYS A 516 7.47 -19.23 9.55
CA LYS A 516 7.56 -20.59 8.96
C LYS A 516 6.41 -20.92 8.03
N ALA A 517 5.25 -20.29 8.20
CA ALA A 517 4.08 -20.49 7.33
C ALA A 517 4.22 -19.81 5.95
N GLY A 518 5.23 -18.94 5.75
CA GLY A 518 5.50 -18.34 4.44
C GLY A 518 4.81 -17.01 4.19
N ILE A 519 4.59 -16.20 5.24
CA ILE A 519 3.94 -14.87 5.09
C ILE A 519 4.77 -13.88 4.25
N VAL A 520 6.11 -13.94 4.30
CA VAL A 520 6.96 -12.99 3.56
C VAL A 520 6.97 -13.26 2.05
N PRO A 521 7.06 -14.53 1.57
CA PRO A 521 6.82 -14.85 0.17
C PRO A 521 5.51 -14.29 -0.38
N LEU A 522 4.41 -14.39 0.38
CA LEU A 522 3.12 -13.82 0.01
C LEU A 522 3.21 -12.30 -0.26
N PHE A 523 3.88 -11.55 0.63
CA PHE A 523 4.07 -10.11 0.44
C PHE A 523 4.82 -9.78 -0.85
N ASN A 524 5.83 -10.58 -1.21
CA ASN A 524 6.56 -10.39 -2.46
C ASN A 524 5.66 -10.63 -3.68
N THR A 525 4.82 -11.68 -3.64
CA THR A 525 3.86 -12.00 -4.71
C THR A 525 2.86 -10.88 -4.94
N HIS A 526 2.33 -10.28 -3.87
CA HIS A 526 1.27 -9.26 -3.93
C HIS A 526 1.77 -7.81 -3.84
N SER A 527 3.09 -7.59 -3.85
CA SER A 527 3.72 -6.26 -3.63
C SER A 527 3.12 -5.10 -4.45
N LYS A 528 2.71 -5.37 -5.69
CA LYS A 528 2.10 -4.37 -6.60
C LYS A 528 0.59 -4.21 -6.46
N THR A 529 -0.10 -5.20 -5.89
CA THR A 529 -1.57 -5.27 -5.80
C THR A 529 -2.11 -4.87 -4.43
N LEU A 530 -1.24 -4.72 -3.42
CA LEU A 530 -1.66 -4.27 -2.08
C LEU A 530 -2.26 -2.85 -2.11
N THR A 531 -3.39 -2.69 -1.41
CA THR A 531 -3.97 -1.39 -1.08
C THR A 531 -3.17 -0.72 0.05
N ASN A 532 -3.41 0.56 0.32
CA ASN A 532 -2.70 1.26 1.40
C ASN A 532 -2.95 0.61 2.78
N SER A 533 -4.16 0.12 3.03
CA SER A 533 -4.52 -0.54 4.29
C SER A 533 -3.83 -1.89 4.47
N THR A 534 -3.76 -2.72 3.41
CA THR A 534 -3.05 -4.01 3.48
C THR A 534 -1.54 -3.83 3.49
N LEU A 535 -1.02 -2.78 2.84
CA LEU A 535 0.40 -2.42 2.91
C LEU A 535 0.82 -2.03 4.34
N LEU A 536 0.00 -1.25 5.04
CA LEU A 536 0.24 -0.91 6.45
C LEU A 536 0.32 -2.17 7.32
N LEU A 537 -0.65 -3.08 7.19
CA LEU A 537 -0.65 -4.34 7.95
C LEU A 537 0.62 -5.17 7.65
N ALA A 538 1.00 -5.29 6.37
CA ALA A 538 2.21 -6.02 5.97
C ALA A 538 3.47 -5.42 6.61
N ILE A 539 3.61 -4.09 6.61
CA ILE A 539 4.75 -3.40 7.24
C ILE A 539 4.76 -3.60 8.76
N GLN A 540 3.60 -3.52 9.43
CA GLN A 540 3.47 -3.77 10.87
C GLN A 540 3.84 -5.20 11.25
N ILE A 541 3.38 -6.18 10.47
CA ILE A 541 3.73 -7.59 10.63
C ILE A 541 5.24 -7.75 10.50
N LEU A 542 5.86 -7.23 9.43
CA LEU A 542 7.32 -7.34 9.23
C LEU A 542 8.11 -6.66 10.34
N ASN A 543 7.67 -5.50 10.83
CA ASN A 543 8.33 -4.83 11.96
C ASN A 543 8.25 -5.66 13.25
N SER A 544 7.11 -6.31 13.49
CA SER A 544 6.91 -7.19 14.64
C SER A 544 7.79 -8.45 14.52
N LEU A 545 7.80 -9.09 13.36
CA LEU A 545 8.65 -10.25 13.09
C LEU A 545 10.15 -9.92 13.26
N ALA A 546 10.57 -8.70 12.88
CA ALA A 546 11.96 -8.25 12.96
C ALA A 546 12.44 -7.92 14.38
N LYS A 547 11.54 -7.81 15.37
CA LYS A 547 11.89 -7.49 16.77
C LYS A 547 12.96 -8.45 17.30
N GLU A 548 12.75 -9.75 17.09
CA GLU A 548 13.65 -10.80 17.58
C GLU A 548 14.84 -11.07 16.66
N LYS A 549 16.04 -11.12 17.25
CA LYS A 549 17.29 -11.29 16.49
C LYS A 549 17.32 -12.57 15.67
N THR A 550 16.78 -13.66 16.22
CA THR A 550 16.76 -15.00 15.60
C THR A 550 15.92 -15.06 14.32
N HIS A 551 14.93 -14.18 14.15
CA HIS A 551 14.05 -14.17 12.98
C HIS A 551 14.66 -13.44 11.78
N ARG A 552 15.55 -12.47 12.03
CA ARG A 552 16.06 -11.51 11.03
C ARG A 552 16.78 -12.17 9.86
N GLY A 553 17.51 -13.25 10.11
CA GLY A 553 18.17 -14.03 9.05
C GLY A 553 17.16 -14.65 8.07
N THR A 554 16.12 -15.30 8.59
CA THR A 554 15.05 -15.89 7.77
C THR A 554 14.21 -14.82 7.07
N LEU A 555 13.94 -13.68 7.72
CA LEU A 555 13.27 -12.53 7.08
C LEU A 555 14.03 -12.03 5.86
N ALA A 556 15.35 -11.84 6.00
CA ALA A 556 16.20 -11.42 4.89
C ALA A 556 16.19 -12.45 3.75
N GLN A 557 16.36 -13.74 4.08
CA GLN A 557 16.33 -14.84 3.09
C GLN A 557 15.00 -14.91 2.33
N GLN A 558 13.87 -14.66 3.00
CA GLN A 558 12.55 -14.66 2.37
C GLN A 558 12.23 -13.35 1.61
N GLY A 559 13.17 -12.41 1.52
CA GLY A 559 13.00 -11.19 0.72
C GLY A 559 12.30 -10.03 1.43
N ALA A 560 12.24 -10.00 2.77
CA ALA A 560 11.58 -8.93 3.52
C ALA A 560 12.19 -7.53 3.21
N LEU A 561 13.52 -7.44 3.07
CA LEU A 561 14.19 -6.18 2.75
C LEU A 561 13.77 -5.63 1.38
N LYS A 562 13.64 -6.50 0.37
CA LYS A 562 13.17 -6.12 -0.96
C LYS A 562 11.76 -5.53 -0.90
N PHE A 563 10.85 -6.20 -0.19
CA PHE A 563 9.48 -5.72 -0.01
C PHE A 563 9.44 -4.37 0.73
N LEU A 564 10.15 -4.23 1.86
CA LEU A 564 10.14 -3.02 2.67
C LEU A 564 10.70 -1.80 1.92
N LEU A 565 11.76 -1.99 1.12
CA LEU A 565 12.32 -0.91 0.30
C LEU A 565 11.35 -0.46 -0.79
N GLN A 566 10.73 -1.40 -1.51
CA GLN A 566 9.70 -1.08 -2.50
C GLN A 566 8.48 -0.38 -1.88
N ALA A 567 8.06 -0.82 -0.70
CA ALA A 567 6.97 -0.22 0.04
C ALA A 567 7.30 1.20 0.49
N HIS A 568 8.52 1.42 1.03
CA HIS A 568 9.00 2.75 1.41
C HIS A 568 9.00 3.69 0.20
N ASP A 569 9.60 3.28 -0.92
CA ASP A 569 9.66 4.10 -2.14
C ASP A 569 8.27 4.47 -2.66
N ARG A 570 7.30 3.54 -2.63
CA ARG A 570 5.90 3.79 -2.98
C ARG A 570 5.27 4.85 -2.06
N LEU A 571 5.56 4.81 -0.76
CA LEU A 571 4.99 5.74 0.21
C LEU A 571 5.62 7.14 0.12
N THR A 572 6.90 7.25 -0.22
CA THR A 572 7.61 8.55 -0.26
C THR A 572 7.62 9.23 -1.63
N SER A 573 7.37 8.50 -2.72
CA SER A 573 7.46 9.03 -4.09
C SER A 573 6.11 9.41 -4.70
N THR A 574 5.00 9.24 -3.96
CA THR A 574 3.66 9.56 -4.46
C THR A 574 3.37 11.06 -4.33
N PRO A 575 2.86 11.75 -5.39
CA PRO A 575 2.61 13.20 -5.35
C PRO A 575 1.56 13.63 -4.32
N SER A 576 0.61 12.72 -4.02
CA SER A 576 -0.43 12.90 -3.00
C SER A 576 -0.36 11.70 -2.05
N PRO A 577 0.54 11.70 -1.06
CA PRO A 577 0.68 10.59 -0.12
C PRO A 577 -0.58 10.48 0.77
N PRO A 578 -0.98 9.26 1.20
CA PRO A 578 -2.05 9.11 2.18
C PRO A 578 -1.71 9.82 3.50
N PRO A 579 -2.70 10.23 4.30
CA PRO A 579 -2.48 11.03 5.52
C PRO A 579 -1.51 10.40 6.53
N ASN A 580 -1.40 9.07 6.54
CA ASN A 580 -0.50 8.34 7.44
C ASN A 580 0.83 7.89 6.78
N ALA A 581 1.08 8.25 5.52
CA ALA A 581 2.19 7.70 4.72
C ALA A 581 3.54 7.82 5.40
N THR A 582 3.82 8.97 6.02
CA THR A 582 5.09 9.25 6.71
C THR A 582 5.30 8.28 7.86
N THR A 583 4.31 8.10 8.73
CA THR A 583 4.38 7.16 9.86
C THR A 583 4.55 5.70 9.40
N VAL A 584 3.85 5.32 8.33
CA VAL A 584 4.00 3.98 7.75
C VAL A 584 5.40 3.77 7.15
N ALA A 585 5.93 4.78 6.44
CA ALA A 585 7.27 4.74 5.87
C ALA A 585 8.34 4.63 6.97
N LEU A 586 8.20 5.36 8.08
CA LEU A 586 9.09 5.24 9.23
C LEU A 586 9.02 3.86 9.88
N THR A 587 7.84 3.25 9.94
CA THR A 587 7.69 1.87 10.43
C THR A 587 8.41 0.88 9.51
N ALA A 588 8.36 1.10 8.19
CA ALA A 588 9.13 0.31 7.22
C ALA A 588 10.64 0.52 7.40
N SER A 589 11.09 1.76 7.56
CA SER A 589 12.48 2.09 7.89
C SER A 589 12.95 1.40 9.17
N HIS A 590 12.10 1.35 10.20
CA HIS A 590 12.41 0.72 11.47
C HIS A 590 12.57 -0.79 11.34
N ALA A 591 11.69 -1.43 10.56
CA ALA A 591 11.81 -2.85 10.24
C ALA A 591 13.10 -3.14 9.45
N ILE A 592 13.47 -2.28 8.49
CA ILE A 592 14.73 -2.36 7.74
C ILE A 592 15.92 -2.25 8.71
N ALA A 593 15.93 -1.27 9.61
CA ALA A 593 16.97 -1.08 10.61
C ALA A 593 17.16 -2.34 11.44
N ARG A 594 16.09 -2.88 12.02
CA ARG A 594 16.15 -4.12 12.83
C ARG A 594 16.79 -5.28 12.12
N ILE A 595 16.41 -5.54 10.87
CA ILE A 595 16.98 -6.63 10.07
C ILE A 595 18.49 -6.38 9.84
N LEU A 596 18.86 -5.16 9.43
CA LEU A 596 20.23 -4.81 9.08
C LEU A 596 21.19 -4.65 10.26
N ILE A 597 20.71 -4.57 11.51
CA ILE A 597 21.59 -4.60 12.69
C ILE A 597 22.39 -5.91 12.75
N SER A 598 21.79 -7.04 12.38
CA SER A 598 22.38 -8.36 12.64
C SER A 598 22.53 -9.27 11.42
N VAL A 599 22.07 -8.83 10.25
CA VAL A 599 22.25 -9.57 8.99
C VAL A 599 23.41 -8.94 8.22
N ASN A 600 24.32 -9.78 7.71
CA ASN A 600 25.39 -9.30 6.83
C ASN A 600 24.78 -8.74 5.52
N PRO A 601 24.98 -7.45 5.21
CA PRO A 601 24.40 -6.82 4.02
C PRO A 601 24.78 -7.54 2.71
N LEU A 602 25.99 -8.10 2.62
CA LEU A 602 26.45 -8.81 1.43
C LEU A 602 25.67 -10.11 1.16
N HIS A 603 25.10 -10.73 2.20
CA HIS A 603 24.26 -11.92 2.05
C HIS A 603 22.78 -11.56 1.85
N ALA A 604 22.36 -10.39 2.35
CA ALA A 604 20.98 -9.93 2.25
C ALA A 604 20.64 -9.34 0.87
N PHE A 605 21.60 -8.69 0.21
CA PHE A 605 21.40 -8.01 -1.07
C PHE A 605 22.08 -8.79 -2.21
N THR A 606 21.33 -9.70 -2.82
CA THR A 606 21.75 -10.44 -4.02
C THR A 606 21.50 -9.63 -5.30
N SER A 607 21.99 -10.09 -6.46
CA SER A 607 21.78 -9.43 -7.77
C SER A 607 20.31 -9.23 -8.16
N ALA A 608 19.37 -9.98 -7.56
CA ALA A 608 17.93 -9.85 -7.77
C ALA A 608 17.23 -8.88 -6.79
N SER A 609 18.00 -8.22 -5.92
CA SER A 609 17.53 -7.30 -4.88
C SER A 609 17.97 -5.86 -5.14
N PRO A 610 17.30 -4.85 -4.56
CA PRO A 610 17.75 -3.47 -4.64
C PRO A 610 19.19 -3.30 -4.13
N SER A 611 19.91 -2.31 -4.66
CA SER A 611 21.28 -2.01 -4.20
C SER A 611 21.30 -1.69 -2.70
N ILE A 612 22.37 -2.07 -1.99
CA ILE A 612 22.60 -1.73 -0.57
C ILE A 612 22.39 -0.23 -0.33
N SER A 613 22.83 0.63 -1.26
CA SER A 613 22.68 2.09 -1.16
C SER A 613 21.24 2.57 -1.01
N SER A 614 20.24 1.80 -1.49
CA SER A 614 18.82 2.13 -1.35
C SER A 614 18.34 2.14 0.09
N THR A 615 19.04 1.46 1.01
CA THR A 615 18.71 1.42 2.44
C THR A 615 19.09 2.69 3.20
N ILE A 616 20.05 3.48 2.69
CA ILE A 616 20.63 4.60 3.42
C ILE A 616 19.60 5.70 3.66
N ARG A 617 18.76 6.02 2.66
CA ARG A 617 17.71 7.04 2.79
C ARG A 617 16.65 6.67 3.82
N PRO A 618 16.02 5.47 3.77
CA PRO A 618 15.12 4.99 4.82
C PRO A 618 15.73 5.03 6.22
N LEU A 619 17.00 4.62 6.38
CA LEU A 619 17.65 4.62 7.70
C LEU A 619 17.95 6.03 8.21
N THR A 620 18.35 6.93 7.32
CA THR A 620 18.65 8.32 7.68
C THR A 620 17.40 9.09 8.10
N SER A 621 16.22 8.76 7.55
CA SER A 621 14.96 9.41 7.96
C SER A 621 14.56 9.13 9.41
N LEU A 622 15.11 8.08 10.03
CA LEU A 622 14.94 7.79 11.47
C LEU A 622 15.87 8.62 12.38
N LEU A 623 16.81 9.37 11.81
CA LEU A 623 17.79 10.17 12.57
C LEU A 623 17.37 11.64 12.73
N THR A 624 16.43 12.13 11.91
CA THR A 624 16.08 13.56 11.87
C THR A 624 15.10 13.96 12.97
N PRO A 625 15.29 15.11 13.67
CA PRO A 625 14.43 15.60 14.73
C PRO A 625 13.02 16.06 14.32
N ASP A 626 12.73 16.21 13.02
CA ASP A 626 11.42 16.61 12.48
C ASP A 626 10.60 15.44 11.92
N SER A 627 11.13 14.20 12.04
CA SER A 627 10.30 13.02 11.82
C SER A 627 9.11 13.10 12.78
N PRO A 628 7.86 12.71 12.45
CA PRO A 628 6.76 12.67 13.43
C PRO A 628 7.05 11.82 14.69
N THR A 629 8.20 11.14 14.73
CA THR A 629 8.81 10.51 15.91
C THR A 629 9.69 11.44 16.77
N SER A 630 9.79 12.74 16.49
CA SER A 630 10.73 13.73 17.07
C SER A 630 10.18 15.17 16.89
N PHE A 631 10.21 16.01 17.94
CA PHE A 631 9.66 17.37 18.14
C PHE A 631 9.55 17.67 19.64
N THR A 632 10.61 18.23 20.18
CA THR A 632 10.76 18.83 21.51
C THR A 632 9.48 19.30 22.22
N GLU A 633 9.55 19.23 23.56
CA GLU A 633 8.54 19.66 24.53
C GLU A 633 7.92 21.04 24.23
N SER A 634 6.81 21.10 23.50
CA SER A 634 5.80 22.15 23.64
C SER A 634 4.63 21.98 22.64
N SER A 635 3.76 20.99 22.85
CA SER A 635 2.36 21.12 22.42
C SER A 635 1.49 20.02 23.05
N SER A 636 0.33 20.48 23.51
CA SER A 636 -0.68 19.81 24.31
C SER A 636 -1.32 18.57 23.68
N ASN A 637 -1.65 17.62 24.57
CA ASN A 637 -2.70 16.60 24.50
C ASN A 637 -2.48 15.35 23.63
N ALA A 638 -2.28 14.24 24.34
CA ALA A 638 -2.69 12.87 24.00
C ALA A 638 -1.88 12.06 22.96
N GLU A 639 -0.60 12.36 22.72
CA GLU A 639 0.30 11.44 22.02
C GLU A 639 1.25 10.69 22.98
N PRO A 640 1.60 9.40 22.69
CA PRO A 640 2.53 8.65 23.52
C PRO A 640 3.93 9.31 23.51
N PRO A 641 4.66 9.29 24.65
CA PRO A 641 6.02 9.79 24.72
C PRO A 641 6.92 8.97 23.81
N ARG A 642 7.90 9.65 23.21
CA ARG A 642 8.76 9.11 22.17
C ARG A 642 9.62 7.95 22.63
N THR A 643 9.84 7.04 21.70
CA THR A 643 10.88 6.02 21.82
C THR A 643 12.07 6.43 20.95
N LEU A 644 13.25 6.60 21.56
CA LEU A 644 14.54 6.77 20.85
C LEU A 644 15.03 5.47 20.20
N LEU A 645 14.29 4.37 20.38
CA LEU A 645 14.67 3.04 19.89
C LEU A 645 14.85 2.99 18.37
N PRO A 646 13.95 3.54 17.52
CA PRO A 646 14.15 3.49 16.08
C PRO A 646 15.42 4.24 15.64
N THR A 647 15.73 5.37 16.26
CA THR A 647 16.96 6.13 16.01
C THR A 647 18.19 5.32 16.42
N PHE A 648 18.19 4.75 17.63
CA PHE A 648 19.28 3.88 18.10
C PHE A 648 19.49 2.67 17.17
N GLU A 649 18.41 1.98 16.80
CA GLU A 649 18.46 0.82 15.90
C GLU A 649 18.91 1.20 14.47
N ALA A 650 18.55 2.39 13.98
CA ALA A 650 19.03 2.92 12.71
C ALA A 650 20.53 3.25 12.72
N LEU A 651 21.04 3.82 13.81
CA LEU A 651 22.48 4.07 13.99
C LEU A 651 23.25 2.75 13.93
N LEU A 652 22.83 1.72 14.67
CA LEU A 652 23.47 0.41 14.63
C LEU A 652 23.44 -0.23 13.23
N ALA A 653 22.31 -0.11 12.52
CA ALA A 653 22.18 -0.60 11.15
C ALA A 653 23.13 0.15 10.20
N LEU A 654 23.20 1.47 10.28
CA LEU A 654 24.12 2.29 9.48
C LEU A 654 25.58 1.98 9.82
N THR A 655 25.91 1.70 11.08
CA THR A 655 27.26 1.30 11.51
C THR A 655 27.67 -0.01 10.83
N ASN A 656 26.76 -0.99 10.75
CA ASN A 656 26.98 -2.24 10.03
C ASN A 656 27.14 -2.01 8.51
N LEU A 657 26.35 -1.10 7.91
CA LEU A 657 26.48 -0.76 6.49
C LEU A 657 27.79 -0.02 6.16
N ALA A 658 28.25 0.86 7.04
CA ALA A 658 29.50 1.61 6.85
C ALA A 658 30.72 0.68 6.74
N SER A 659 30.66 -0.52 7.33
CA SER A 659 31.71 -1.54 7.23
C SER A 659 31.74 -2.32 5.92
N VAL A 660 30.79 -2.10 5.00
CA VAL A 660 30.67 -2.89 3.75
C VAL A 660 31.66 -2.43 2.67
N SER A 661 31.66 -1.14 2.35
CA SER A 661 32.52 -0.57 1.30
C SER A 661 32.59 0.96 1.37
N GLU A 662 33.68 1.52 0.82
CA GLU A 662 33.91 2.97 0.78
C GLU A 662 32.78 3.77 0.10
N PRO A 663 32.16 3.33 -1.03
CA PRO A 663 31.04 4.06 -1.63
C PRO A 663 29.80 4.13 -0.71
N ILE A 664 29.52 3.07 0.05
CA ILE A 664 28.42 3.06 1.03
C ILE A 664 28.74 4.03 2.17
N CYS A 665 29.95 3.96 2.70
CA CYS A 665 30.45 4.87 3.73
C CYS A 665 30.35 6.34 3.30
N THR A 666 30.76 6.65 2.07
CA THR A 666 30.66 7.99 1.48
C THR A 666 29.20 8.46 1.35
N ALA A 667 28.30 7.57 0.91
CA ALA A 667 26.89 7.88 0.78
C ALA A 667 26.21 8.13 2.13
N ILE A 668 26.55 7.35 3.17
CA ILE A 668 26.08 7.56 4.54
C ILE A 668 26.59 8.90 5.07
N THR A 669 27.90 9.17 4.93
CA THR A 669 28.53 10.44 5.33
C THR A 669 27.77 11.63 4.76
N ARG A 670 27.46 11.62 3.46
CA ARG A 670 26.73 12.71 2.81
C ARG A 670 25.32 12.95 3.39
N LEU A 671 24.62 11.90 3.80
CA LEU A 671 23.20 11.98 4.17
C LEU A 671 22.98 12.11 5.69
N ALA A 672 23.80 11.48 6.51
CA ALA A 672 23.57 11.37 7.94
C ALA A 672 24.33 12.41 8.79
N MET A 673 25.39 13.04 8.27
CA MET A 673 26.33 13.81 9.10
C MET A 673 25.68 14.93 9.90
N THR A 674 24.74 15.67 9.31
CA THR A 674 24.03 16.75 10.02
C THR A 674 23.26 16.21 11.23
N ALA A 675 22.60 15.05 11.11
CA ALA A 675 21.89 14.44 12.23
C ALA A 675 22.87 13.86 13.27
N LEU A 676 24.03 13.36 12.85
CA LEU A 676 25.04 12.85 13.77
C LEU A 676 25.64 13.93 14.67
N ASP A 677 25.85 15.14 14.14
CA ASP A 677 26.32 16.28 14.93
C ASP A 677 25.43 16.48 16.18
N ASP A 678 24.11 16.39 16.03
CA ASP A 678 23.14 16.51 17.13
C ASP A 678 23.07 15.25 18.01
N LEU A 679 23.07 14.05 17.40
CA LEU A 679 22.91 12.79 18.13
C LEU A 679 24.11 12.45 19.03
N MET A 680 25.32 12.89 18.69
CA MET A 680 26.50 12.77 19.57
C MET A 680 26.40 13.66 20.82
N LEU A 681 25.54 14.67 20.81
CA LEU A 681 25.24 15.52 21.96
C LEU A 681 24.02 15.02 22.76
N SER A 682 23.46 13.86 22.41
CA SER A 682 22.31 13.28 23.09
C SER A 682 22.60 13.00 24.57
N THR A 683 21.63 13.30 25.44
CA THR A 683 21.67 12.91 26.86
C THR A 683 21.47 11.41 27.06
N ASN A 684 20.99 10.68 26.04
CA ASN A 684 20.86 9.24 26.08
C ASN A 684 22.20 8.59 25.70
N THR A 685 22.86 7.96 26.68
CA THR A 685 24.16 7.31 26.51
C THR A 685 24.19 6.28 25.37
N LEU A 686 23.11 5.52 25.14
CA LEU A 686 23.08 4.52 24.07
C LEU A 686 23.04 5.17 22.68
N VAL A 687 22.30 6.28 22.55
CA VAL A 687 22.24 7.04 21.29
C VAL A 687 23.56 7.75 21.01
N GLN A 688 24.13 8.43 22.02
CA GLN A 688 25.44 9.07 21.92
C GLN A 688 26.52 8.06 21.52
N ARG A 689 26.55 6.89 22.18
CA ARG A 689 27.48 5.80 21.86
C ARG A 689 27.31 5.35 20.41
N ALA A 690 26.10 4.99 20.00
CA ALA A 690 25.85 4.49 18.65
C ALA A 690 26.18 5.52 17.56
N ALA A 691 25.92 6.81 17.81
CA ALA A 691 26.28 7.89 16.90
C ALA A 691 27.80 8.05 16.77
N THR A 692 28.52 7.95 17.90
CA THR A 692 29.99 8.02 17.93
C THR A 692 30.62 6.81 17.26
N GLU A 693 30.07 5.60 17.47
CA GLU A 693 30.50 4.37 16.80
C GLU A 693 30.28 4.44 15.28
N LEU A 694 29.13 4.96 14.83
CA LEU A 694 28.90 5.19 13.41
C LEU A 694 29.93 6.16 12.84
N LEU A 695 30.15 7.32 13.46
CA LEU A 695 31.13 8.29 12.99
C LEU A 695 32.54 7.70 12.94
N CYS A 696 32.93 6.92 13.95
CA CYS A 696 34.20 6.20 13.96
C CYS A 696 34.34 5.28 12.74
N ASN A 697 33.31 4.51 12.40
CA ASN A 697 33.31 3.69 11.19
C ASN A 697 33.39 4.53 9.92
N LEU A 698 32.71 5.68 9.87
CA LEU A 698 32.75 6.58 8.72
C LEU A 698 34.15 7.18 8.48
N CYS A 699 34.94 7.37 9.55
CA CYS A 699 36.31 7.87 9.46
C CYS A 699 37.26 6.93 8.72
N SER A 700 36.87 5.67 8.49
CA SER A 700 37.66 4.73 7.67
C SER A 700 37.71 5.10 6.18
N ALA A 701 36.80 5.97 5.72
CA ALA A 701 36.80 6.48 4.35
C ALA A 701 37.27 7.94 4.29
N PRO A 702 37.93 8.38 3.20
CA PRO A 702 38.37 9.76 3.03
C PRO A 702 37.23 10.79 3.17
N ALA A 703 36.02 10.46 2.72
CA ALA A 703 34.85 11.33 2.85
C ALA A 703 34.46 11.61 4.31
N GLY A 704 34.62 10.61 5.19
CA GLY A 704 34.38 10.76 6.62
C GLY A 704 35.48 11.54 7.31
N ALA A 705 36.75 11.27 6.98
CA ALA A 705 37.89 12.04 7.50
C ALA A 705 37.80 13.53 7.13
N ALA A 706 37.35 13.84 5.90
CA ALA A 706 37.13 15.21 5.44
C ALA A 706 36.08 15.98 6.26
N GLN A 707 35.25 15.32 7.08
CA GLN A 707 34.31 15.99 7.98
C GLN A 707 34.99 16.71 9.14
N PHE A 708 36.26 16.42 9.41
CA PHE A 708 37.06 17.01 10.49
C PHE A 708 37.92 18.19 10.04
N THR A 709 37.82 18.59 8.77
CA THR A 709 38.46 19.80 8.23
C THR A 709 37.40 20.84 7.82
N GLY A 710 37.84 22.04 7.41
CA GLY A 710 36.95 23.13 7.01
C GLY A 710 36.17 23.77 8.15
N ALA A 711 35.05 24.45 7.84
CA ALA A 711 34.38 25.34 8.79
C ALA A 711 33.78 24.63 10.03
N ARG A 712 33.30 23.39 9.88
CA ARG A 712 32.74 22.59 11.00
C ARG A 712 33.75 21.61 11.62
N GLY A 713 34.90 21.43 10.98
CA GLY A 713 35.92 20.47 11.40
C GLY A 713 36.41 20.67 12.84
N PRO A 714 36.86 21.89 13.22
CA PRO A 714 37.33 22.16 14.58
C PRO A 714 36.30 21.88 15.67
N ALA A 715 35.02 22.19 15.43
CA ALA A 715 33.94 21.91 16.38
C ALA A 715 33.73 20.40 16.59
N ARG A 716 33.79 19.60 15.50
CA ARG A 716 33.69 18.14 15.57
C ARG A 716 34.89 17.50 16.25
N LEU A 717 36.10 17.99 15.96
CA LEU A 717 37.31 17.56 16.66
C LEU A 717 37.24 17.88 18.16
N GLN A 718 36.78 19.07 18.52
CA GLN A 718 36.58 19.46 19.92
C GLN A 718 35.56 18.56 20.62
N LEU A 719 34.47 18.19 19.93
CA LEU A 719 33.49 17.24 20.43
C LEU A 719 34.09 15.84 20.62
N MET A 720 34.83 15.30 19.64
CA MET A 720 35.49 13.99 19.77
C MET A 720 36.47 13.98 20.95
N LEU A 721 37.28 15.03 21.12
CA LEU A 721 38.18 15.19 22.27
C LEU A 721 37.45 15.32 23.61
N ALA A 722 36.20 15.79 23.63
CA ALA A 722 35.40 15.77 24.84
C ALA A 722 34.85 14.36 25.12
N LEU A 723 34.43 13.64 24.07
CA LEU A 723 33.90 12.28 24.18
C LEU A 723 34.97 11.25 24.56
N THR A 724 36.26 11.53 24.38
CA THR A 724 37.34 10.70 24.96
C THR A 724 37.38 10.71 26.48
N ASP A 725 36.60 11.56 27.15
CA ASP A 725 36.44 11.61 28.61
C ASP A 725 35.00 11.32 29.05
N ALA A 726 34.18 10.72 28.18
CA ALA A 726 32.81 10.34 28.52
C ALA A 726 32.77 9.25 29.61
N GLU A 727 31.76 9.24 30.48
CA GLU A 727 31.61 8.19 31.50
C GLU A 727 31.55 6.78 30.90
N ASP A 728 30.90 6.67 29.73
CA ASP A 728 30.75 5.41 29.00
C ASP A 728 32.02 5.01 28.23
N MET A 729 32.62 3.88 28.63
CA MET A 729 33.85 3.37 28.02
C MET A 729 33.72 3.11 26.51
N ALA A 730 32.59 2.59 26.05
CA ALA A 730 32.39 2.32 24.62
C ALA A 730 32.37 3.61 23.79
N THR A 731 31.79 4.69 24.33
CA THR A 731 31.85 6.02 23.72
C THR A 731 33.28 6.56 23.66
N ARG A 732 34.05 6.47 24.77
CA ARG A 732 35.46 6.88 24.78
C ARG A 732 36.28 6.13 23.74
N ARG A 733 36.07 4.81 23.64
CA ARG A 733 36.74 3.95 22.66
C ARG A 733 36.43 4.36 21.22
N ALA A 734 35.16 4.64 20.91
CA ALA A 734 34.75 5.08 19.58
C ALA A 734 35.35 6.45 19.25
N ALA A 735 35.35 7.40 20.18
CA ALA A 735 35.94 8.73 20.00
C ALA A 735 37.46 8.66 19.79
N ALA A 736 38.18 7.91 20.63
CA ALA A 736 39.62 7.69 20.48
C ALA A 736 39.94 6.97 19.15
N GLY A 737 39.10 6.02 18.74
CA GLY A 737 39.22 5.33 17.45
C GLY A 737 39.06 6.27 16.26
N ALA A 738 38.04 7.15 16.29
CA ALA A 738 37.83 8.16 15.26
C ALA A 738 39.05 9.08 15.15
N LEU A 739 39.56 9.59 16.28
CA LEU A 739 40.76 10.44 16.34
C LEU A 739 42.00 9.73 15.80
N ALA A 740 42.18 8.44 16.11
CA ALA A 740 43.28 7.64 15.57
C ALA A 740 43.23 7.58 14.03
N MET A 741 42.04 7.31 13.45
CA MET A 741 41.87 7.24 12.00
C MET A 741 42.08 8.60 11.32
N VAL A 742 41.48 9.67 11.85
CA VAL A 742 41.54 10.98 11.16
C VAL A 742 42.87 11.71 11.34
N SER A 743 43.65 11.37 12.37
CA SER A 743 44.99 11.94 12.61
C SER A 743 46.03 11.51 11.58
N GLU A 744 45.75 10.52 10.71
CA GLU A 744 46.59 10.17 9.57
C GLU A 744 46.65 11.30 8.52
N TYR A 745 45.67 12.21 8.53
CA TYR A 745 45.58 13.32 7.58
C TYR A 745 46.18 14.60 8.19
N GLY A 746 47.24 15.12 7.57
CA GLY A 746 47.97 16.30 8.09
C GLY A 746 47.11 17.55 8.29
N GLU A 747 46.10 17.79 7.45
CA GLU A 747 45.15 18.91 7.61
C GLU A 747 44.29 18.80 8.89
N VAL A 748 43.97 17.57 9.29
CA VAL A 748 43.24 17.30 10.53
C VAL A 748 44.17 17.53 11.72
N VAL A 749 45.44 17.11 11.62
CA VAL A 749 46.46 17.38 12.66
C VAL A 749 46.63 18.89 12.87
N GLU A 750 46.73 19.69 11.80
CA GLU A 750 46.80 21.15 11.90
C GLU A 750 45.56 21.75 12.58
N SER A 751 44.37 21.25 12.23
CA SER A 751 43.11 21.66 12.86
C SER A 751 43.05 21.28 14.34
N LEU A 752 43.56 20.09 14.70
CA LEU A 752 43.62 19.59 16.07
C LEU A 752 44.56 20.42 16.95
N ILE A 753 45.74 20.79 16.43
CA ILE A 753 46.70 21.68 17.13
C ILE A 753 46.08 23.06 17.38
N GLY A 754 45.20 23.52 16.49
CA GLY A 754 44.49 24.80 16.63
C GLY A 754 43.45 24.83 17.74
N ILE A 755 43.04 23.68 18.29
CA ILE A 755 42.06 23.59 19.36
C ILE A 755 42.74 23.86 20.71
N ASP A 756 42.14 24.74 21.51
CA ASP A 756 42.62 25.02 22.86
C ASP A 756 42.67 23.73 23.69
N LYS A 757 43.85 23.44 24.25
CA LYS A 757 44.15 22.19 24.99
C LYS A 757 43.88 20.90 24.21
N GLY A 758 43.81 20.93 22.87
CA GLY A 758 43.51 19.75 22.06
C GLY A 758 44.51 18.61 22.27
N MET A 759 45.81 18.93 22.19
CA MET A 759 46.89 17.95 22.44
C MET A 759 46.94 17.47 23.90
N GLU A 760 46.61 18.34 24.86
CA GLU A 760 46.56 17.98 26.29
C GLU A 760 45.47 16.93 26.55
N ARG A 761 44.27 17.14 26.01
CA ARG A 761 43.16 16.18 26.13
C ARG A 761 43.48 14.85 25.46
N LEU A 762 44.09 14.89 24.27
CA LEU A 762 44.47 13.69 23.54
C LEU A 762 45.53 12.87 24.29
N VAL A 763 46.54 13.53 24.89
CA VAL A 763 47.52 12.87 25.75
C VAL A 763 46.86 12.33 27.02
N GLY A 764 45.90 13.06 27.60
CA GLY A 764 45.11 12.59 28.73
C GLY A 764 44.44 11.23 28.47
N ALA A 765 43.88 11.05 27.27
CA ALA A 765 43.24 9.79 26.85
C ALA A 765 44.22 8.60 26.75
N VAL A 766 45.53 8.83 26.62
CA VAL A 766 46.56 7.76 26.70
C VAL A 766 46.65 7.18 28.12
N GLY A 767 46.21 7.93 29.14
CA GLY A 767 46.13 7.50 30.53
C GLY A 767 44.83 6.78 30.91
N ASP A 768 43.94 6.48 29.96
CA ASP A 768 42.65 5.82 30.24
C ASP A 768 42.83 4.45 30.91
N GLU A 769 41.86 4.04 31.74
CA GLU A 769 41.85 2.74 32.40
C GLU A 769 41.75 1.58 31.40
N SER A 770 41.07 1.79 30.27
CA SER A 770 40.88 0.81 29.21
C SER A 770 42.06 0.75 28.23
N ALA A 771 42.66 -0.44 28.09
CA ALA A 771 43.74 -0.67 27.12
C ALA A 771 43.32 -0.33 25.67
N GLU A 772 42.06 -0.61 25.32
CA GLU A 772 41.52 -0.33 23.98
C GLU A 772 41.47 1.18 23.68
N VAL A 773 41.20 2.01 24.68
CA VAL A 773 41.20 3.48 24.56
C VAL A 773 42.63 4.00 24.52
N ARG A 774 43.49 3.53 25.43
CA ARG A 774 44.92 3.91 25.48
C ARG A 774 45.62 3.67 24.15
N LEU A 775 45.43 2.49 23.57
CA LEU A 775 46.05 2.12 22.30
C LEU A 775 45.64 3.10 21.18
N ARG A 776 44.34 3.36 21.03
CA ARG A 776 43.80 4.27 20.00
C ARG A 776 44.26 5.71 20.22
N ALA A 777 44.24 6.19 21.46
CA ALA A 777 44.76 7.51 21.81
C ALA A 777 46.26 7.62 21.53
N ALA A 778 47.05 6.59 21.87
CA ALA A 778 48.49 6.57 21.59
C ALA A 778 48.78 6.61 20.08
N VAL A 779 48.02 5.87 19.27
CA VAL A 779 48.11 5.95 17.80
C VAL A 779 47.80 7.36 17.31
N ALA A 780 46.75 8.01 17.83
CA ALA A 780 46.42 9.38 17.45
C ALA A 780 47.54 10.38 17.82
N VAL A 781 48.13 10.27 19.03
CA VAL A 781 49.27 11.10 19.45
C VAL A 781 50.48 10.86 18.54
N ARG A 782 50.80 9.59 18.27
CA ARG A 782 51.88 9.18 17.37
C ARG A 782 51.70 9.81 15.99
N ASN A 783 50.52 9.67 15.39
CA ASN A 783 50.22 10.25 14.08
C ASN A 783 50.41 11.77 14.06
N CYS A 784 50.03 12.46 15.14
CA CYS A 784 50.21 13.90 15.26
C CYS A 784 51.68 14.31 15.35
N VAL A 785 52.49 13.67 16.21
CA VAL A 785 53.91 14.04 16.40
C VAL A 785 54.79 13.61 15.24
N CYS A 786 54.44 12.52 14.56
CA CYS A 786 55.13 12.01 13.38
C CYS A 786 54.65 12.66 12.07
N ALA A 787 53.68 13.58 12.12
CA ALA A 787 53.19 14.26 10.92
C ALA A 787 54.30 15.07 10.24
N GLU A 788 54.37 15.01 8.91
CA GLU A 788 55.39 15.72 8.15
C GLU A 788 55.23 17.26 8.24
N GLY A 789 56.35 17.98 8.11
CA GLY A 789 56.33 19.45 8.03
C GLY A 789 56.27 20.18 9.38
N SER A 790 55.67 21.38 9.37
CA SER A 790 55.53 22.22 10.58
C SER A 790 54.50 21.69 11.58
N ALA A 791 53.52 20.91 11.10
CA ALA A 791 52.45 20.32 11.91
C ALA A 791 53.03 19.42 13.01
N GLY A 792 53.86 18.44 12.64
CA GLY A 792 54.46 17.49 13.60
C GLY A 792 55.33 18.17 14.65
N ARG A 793 56.11 19.19 14.27
CA ARG A 793 56.91 19.98 15.24
C ARG A 793 56.03 20.72 16.24
N ARG A 794 54.95 21.34 15.78
CA ARG A 794 53.98 22.05 16.66
C ARG A 794 53.19 21.09 17.53
N ALA A 795 52.81 19.92 17.01
CA ALA A 795 52.20 18.85 17.80
C ALA A 795 53.16 18.36 18.89
N ALA A 796 54.42 18.08 18.56
CA ALA A 796 55.45 17.70 19.52
C ALA A 796 55.65 18.76 20.61
N ASP A 797 55.71 20.05 20.25
CA ASP A 797 55.78 21.14 21.24
C ASP A 797 54.53 21.22 22.11
N GLY A 798 53.34 20.99 21.55
CA GLY A 798 52.08 20.90 22.29
C GLY A 798 52.09 19.76 23.30
N VAL A 799 52.59 18.59 22.90
CA VAL A 799 52.73 17.40 23.77
C VAL A 799 53.75 17.66 24.88
N ARG A 800 54.91 18.27 24.59
CA ARG A 800 55.94 18.62 25.60
C ARG A 800 55.44 19.58 26.68
N ARG A 801 54.43 20.42 26.37
CA ARG A 801 53.83 21.35 27.34
C ARG A 801 52.87 20.68 28.32
N VAL A 802 52.51 19.42 28.11
CA VAL A 802 51.67 18.66 29.03
C VAL A 802 52.49 18.27 30.25
N SER A 803 52.25 18.93 31.39
CA SER A 803 53.03 18.76 32.63
C SER A 803 53.01 17.35 33.19
N ALA A 804 51.98 16.55 32.87
CA ALA A 804 51.82 15.16 33.30
C ALA A 804 52.31 14.12 32.27
N LEU A 805 52.87 14.55 31.12
CA LEU A 805 53.20 13.67 30.00
C LEU A 805 54.01 12.43 30.40
N ALA A 806 55.12 12.63 31.12
CA ALA A 806 56.01 11.54 31.51
C ALA A 806 55.28 10.53 32.42
N ALA A 807 54.50 11.00 33.38
CA ALA A 807 53.73 10.14 34.27
C ALA A 807 52.63 9.37 33.52
N THR A 808 51.94 10.01 32.56
CA THR A 808 50.91 9.38 31.74
C THR A 808 51.49 8.31 30.81
N LEU A 809 52.60 8.60 30.13
CA LEU A 809 53.25 7.64 29.24
C LEU A 809 53.88 6.48 30.01
N GLU A 810 54.57 6.76 31.14
CA GLU A 810 55.11 5.70 32.00
C GLU A 810 54.01 4.82 32.61
N GLY A 811 52.90 5.43 33.05
CA GLY A 811 51.74 4.70 33.55
C GLY A 811 51.13 3.78 32.49
N ALA A 812 51.01 4.26 31.25
CA ALA A 812 50.50 3.46 30.14
C ALA A 812 51.39 2.25 29.80
N VAL A 813 52.72 2.41 29.86
CA VAL A 813 53.69 1.32 29.65
C VAL A 813 53.65 0.29 30.80
N ARG A 814 53.57 0.76 32.05
CA ARG A 814 53.52 -0.12 33.24
C ARG A 814 52.26 -0.99 33.29
N ASN A 815 51.18 -0.57 32.63
CA ASN A 815 49.92 -1.29 32.55
C ASN A 815 49.89 -2.44 31.51
N GLY A 816 51.04 -2.80 30.91
CA GLY A 816 51.32 -4.18 30.51
C GLY A 816 51.00 -4.60 29.06
N ASP A 817 50.94 -3.68 28.09
CA ASP A 817 50.75 -4.04 26.67
C ASP A 817 51.98 -3.69 25.82
N ALA A 818 52.61 -4.71 25.23
CA ALA A 818 53.83 -4.55 24.44
C ALA A 818 53.62 -3.69 23.18
N GLU A 819 52.41 -3.72 22.61
CA GLU A 819 52.04 -2.91 21.44
C GLU A 819 51.98 -1.42 21.79
N ILE A 820 51.34 -1.09 22.91
CA ILE A 820 51.28 0.28 23.45
C ILE A 820 52.69 0.77 23.80
N GLY A 821 53.52 -0.09 24.38
CA GLY A 821 54.93 0.22 24.67
C GLY A 821 55.75 0.58 23.43
N GLY A 822 55.53 -0.15 22.32
CA GLY A 822 56.16 0.16 21.04
C GLY A 822 55.76 1.54 20.50
N ILE A 823 54.46 1.84 20.49
CA ILE A 823 53.93 3.13 20.02
C ILE A 823 54.42 4.28 20.89
N ILE A 824 54.46 4.10 22.21
CA ILE A 824 55.00 5.10 23.14
C ILE A 824 56.51 5.32 22.90
N GLY A 825 57.26 4.27 22.58
CA GLY A 825 58.65 4.38 22.16
C GLY A 825 58.82 5.25 20.92
N GLU A 826 57.98 5.07 19.90
CA GLU A 826 57.99 5.91 18.69
C GLU A 826 57.65 7.38 19.00
N ILE A 827 56.69 7.62 19.91
CA ILE A 827 56.37 8.97 20.39
C ILE A 827 57.60 9.57 21.09
N ALA A 828 58.27 8.83 21.97
CA ALA A 828 59.45 9.30 22.68
C ALA A 828 60.59 9.72 21.71
N VAL A 829 60.84 8.89 20.68
CA VAL A 829 61.81 9.21 19.63
C VAL A 829 61.42 10.48 18.87
N ALA A 830 60.14 10.63 18.49
CA ALA A 830 59.64 11.82 17.80
C ALA A 830 59.75 13.09 18.68
N LEU A 831 59.67 12.93 20.01
CA LEU A 831 59.87 14.01 20.98
C LEU A 831 61.35 14.29 21.29
N GLY A 832 62.29 13.49 20.79
CA GLY A 832 63.73 13.65 20.97
C GLY A 832 64.27 13.12 22.31
N ALA A 833 63.61 12.10 22.89
CA ALA A 833 64.00 11.43 24.12
C ALA A 833 64.87 10.19 23.90
#